data_AF-A0A520PQ23-F1
#
_entry.id   AF-A0A520PQ23-F1
#
_cell.length_a   1.000
_cell.length_b   1.000
_cell.length_c   1.000
_cell.angle_alpha   90.00
_cell.angle_beta   90.00
_cell.angle_gamma   90.00
#
_symmetry.space_group_name_H-M   'P 1'
#
loop_
_entity.id
_entity.type
_entity.pdbx_description
1 polymer ?
#
loop_
_entity_poly.entity_id
_entity_poly.type
_entity_poly.pdbx_seq_one_letter_code
_entity_poly.pdbx_strand_id
1 'polypeptide(L)'
;MNPRISSPLLWLALLLGACSGGATDGAQTPTQEASEGAEARSCPSTAPAPDPLPHVTERHRSLAYWLERAGEGLDAPLMTPVQIAAHNRALTGDADNGLPIDRASLERAPDAARLNREVQERLTYMREKLAAGDYVDAAGARVDPETFADRPVAAQPVVRIALAETSLRCGPRVDGLFKVPVDPDFDRNNCSTVRPQEPVQILMRWPNGMSLARTRYALGWLAEDAPLSAPVDGAIRHAVLHGAPMQVAAGVTLAAEDGAELSAEHGALLPRDPEDTSRVLFADERGVHRAPAASLRDATRPLTRRAFLEEAFSHLGRPYGWGGHAGGLDCSRFVMDVLATFGLELPRHSGRQAHSGTYTLSFEGVEDDGDRLRLLDAAARRGVVLLHFPGHIMVYLGRDEAERPYAIHAFSEYVEPCEGEQEILRRVDRVAVSDLSLGDGSSRGSFLERVTEAVVIGQQIGPELIGVASPRAAAPVVVPEASACDDSLAVRIFRSPERPHPGQPMRVMVTATEELGPVELALIDPSGRRRAPELHRLGGPPFTYWAQIDAPEAGRWTAVLGDGPNVAACERITVTPYPAQPETVHPEVVWEPRFRWEADTEALFSAFVERLFDYPVDEELTWPNLSVLLLDRDRNLLFDHFSQGEEERIPLRPDCADLPYFLRTYFAWKLRLPFAYRVCTRGRHGNLPTCEEQIRTPQWAHEQVDAVEAFRAFIVTQVKRGVHSASGRTHPEDSQTALYPVPMTREALRPGTVFADPYGHLLVVARWLPQGGDEYGILVGADAQPDGTVGRRRFWRGSFLFHPDTTHVGAGFKGWRPIVYDRREQSYTALANEEITARAGYTPYSLEQYAGTTDEFYERMEGLINPRPLDPIQVQISLIDALDESIARRVVSVDNGERWVRDNGGRTMEMPEGGAIFQTGGPWEEYSTPSRDMRLLIAMDTVTGFPEVVRRNPARFGVTDVDAAVERVRARQQETLRSRTFQYVRSDGQSQQLTLADVIARARGFEMSYNPNDCIEIRWAAPEGSPEMQSCRRHAPAEHRARMREYRTWFSTRRRPIY
;
A
#
# COMPACT_ATOMS: atom_id res chain seq x y z
N MET A 1 25.91 -6.07 -8.45
CA MET A 1 25.78 -6.80 -9.74
C MET A 1 24.88 -7.99 -9.50
N ASN A 2 23.60 -7.86 -9.85
CA ASN A 2 22.58 -8.91 -9.75
C ASN A 2 21.73 -8.82 -11.02
N PRO A 3 21.68 -9.83 -11.90
CA PRO A 3 20.95 -9.77 -13.15
C PRO A 3 19.56 -10.39 -12.98
N ARG A 4 18.51 -9.57 -13.00
CA ARG A 4 17.14 -10.00 -13.31
C ARG A 4 16.45 -8.90 -14.12
N ILE A 5 16.76 -8.87 -15.40
CA ILE A 5 15.98 -8.19 -16.43
C ILE A 5 15.47 -9.32 -17.33
N SER A 6 14.19 -9.65 -17.22
CA SER A 6 13.52 -10.63 -18.06
C SER A 6 12.68 -9.88 -19.08
N SER A 7 13.08 -9.96 -20.35
CA SER A 7 12.35 -9.45 -21.52
C SER A 7 11.02 -10.20 -21.73
N PRO A 8 9.96 -9.56 -22.25
CA PRO A 8 8.73 -10.23 -22.65
C PRO A 8 8.77 -10.51 -24.17
N LEU A 9 8.90 -11.77 -24.57
CA LEU A 9 8.67 -12.25 -25.94
C LEU A 9 8.62 -13.78 -25.91
N LEU A 10 7.41 -14.34 -26.00
CA LEU A 10 7.03 -15.62 -26.64
C LEU A 10 5.76 -16.18 -25.96
N TRP A 11 4.59 -15.92 -26.53
CA TRP A 11 3.44 -16.83 -26.45
C TRP A 11 2.63 -16.70 -27.75
N LEU A 12 2.88 -17.62 -28.70
CA LEU A 12 1.93 -17.94 -29.76
C LEU A 12 2.02 -19.43 -30.12
N ALA A 13 0.83 -20.02 -30.22
CA ALA A 13 0.46 -21.21 -30.99
C ALA A 13 0.76 -22.60 -30.42
N LEU A 14 -0.32 -23.27 -29.98
CA LEU A 14 -0.52 -24.70 -30.19
C LEU A 14 -2.03 -24.98 -30.25
N LEU A 15 -2.57 -25.09 -31.47
CA LEU A 15 -3.82 -25.79 -31.78
C LEU A 15 -3.91 -25.96 -33.31
N LEU A 16 -3.81 -27.21 -33.79
CA LEU A 16 -4.80 -27.87 -34.68
C LEU A 16 -4.26 -29.13 -35.39
N GLY A 17 -5.13 -30.16 -35.44
CA GLY A 17 -5.12 -31.31 -36.35
C GLY A 17 -5.15 -32.66 -35.62
N ALA A 18 -5.97 -33.67 -35.94
CA ALA A 18 -7.00 -33.86 -36.97
C ALA A 18 -7.83 -35.13 -36.62
N CYS A 19 -8.93 -35.32 -37.36
CA CYS A 19 -9.96 -36.37 -37.32
C CYS A 19 -9.50 -37.84 -37.31
N SER A 20 -10.31 -38.77 -36.78
CA SER A 20 -10.92 -39.90 -37.53
C SER A 20 -11.60 -40.98 -36.65
N GLY A 21 -12.66 -41.59 -37.21
CA GLY A 21 -13.28 -42.87 -36.80
C GLY A 21 -14.63 -42.71 -36.08
N GLY A 22 -15.74 -43.36 -36.42
CA GLY A 22 -16.09 -44.40 -37.38
C GLY A 22 -17.56 -44.76 -37.15
N ALA A 23 -18.26 -45.16 -38.22
CA ALA A 23 -19.71 -45.38 -38.30
C ALA A 23 -20.27 -46.53 -37.43
N THR A 24 -21.57 -46.50 -37.11
CA THR A 24 -22.56 -47.53 -37.54
C THR A 24 -24.01 -47.19 -37.12
N ASP A 25 -24.88 -47.25 -38.12
CA ASP A 25 -26.32 -47.55 -38.23
C ASP A 25 -27.21 -47.86 -37.01
N GLY A 26 -28.46 -47.36 -37.12
CA GLY A 26 -29.62 -47.85 -36.37
C GLY A 26 -30.91 -47.11 -36.72
N ALA A 27 -31.49 -47.40 -37.89
CA ALA A 27 -32.78 -46.86 -38.33
C ALA A 27 -33.98 -47.52 -37.61
N GLN A 28 -34.93 -46.71 -37.11
CA GLN A 28 -36.36 -47.08 -36.99
C GLN A 28 -37.24 -45.82 -37.17
N THR A 29 -38.24 -45.93 -38.06
CA THR A 29 -39.37 -45.01 -38.27
C THR A 29 -40.68 -45.80 -38.02
N PRO A 30 -41.89 -45.22 -37.99
CA PRO A 30 -42.34 -43.85 -37.66
C PRO A 30 -43.58 -43.83 -36.72
N THR A 31 -43.88 -42.69 -36.08
CA THR A 31 -45.30 -42.28 -35.89
C THR A 31 -45.42 -40.77 -35.79
N GLN A 32 -46.19 -40.20 -36.72
CA GLN A 32 -46.67 -38.82 -36.67
C GLN A 32 -47.69 -38.68 -35.53
N GLU A 33 -47.44 -37.75 -34.61
CA GLU A 33 -48.50 -36.94 -34.01
C GLU A 33 -48.12 -35.48 -34.17
N ALA A 34 -49.07 -34.71 -34.67
CA ALA A 34 -48.93 -33.29 -34.93
C ALA A 34 -48.86 -32.53 -33.60
N SER A 35 -47.78 -31.76 -33.40
CA SER A 35 -47.84 -30.55 -32.58
C SER A 35 -47.46 -29.37 -33.46
N GLU A 36 -48.40 -28.42 -33.53
CA GLU A 36 -48.30 -27.15 -34.23
C GLU A 36 -47.00 -26.39 -33.89
N GLY A 37 -46.44 -25.78 -34.93
CA GLY A 37 -45.32 -24.83 -34.96
C GLY A 37 -44.77 -24.32 -33.63
N ALA A 38 -43.71 -24.96 -33.16
CA ALA A 38 -42.61 -24.24 -32.53
C ALA A 38 -41.65 -23.85 -33.66
N GLU A 39 -41.77 -22.62 -34.19
CA GLU A 39 -40.65 -22.00 -34.87
C GLU A 39 -39.48 -22.03 -33.88
N ALA A 40 -38.48 -22.86 -34.15
CA ALA A 40 -37.20 -22.79 -33.46
C ALA A 40 -36.70 -21.35 -33.62
N ARG A 41 -36.76 -20.57 -32.53
CA ARG A 41 -36.35 -19.16 -32.52
C ARG A 41 -34.84 -19.12 -32.77
N SER A 42 -34.43 -19.00 -34.03
CA SER A 42 -33.02 -18.78 -34.35
C SER A 42 -32.60 -17.41 -33.82
N CYS A 43 -31.54 -17.39 -33.02
CA CYS A 43 -31.01 -16.15 -32.47
C CYS A 43 -30.35 -15.33 -33.59
N PRO A 44 -30.68 -14.03 -33.73
CA PRO A 44 -29.99 -13.18 -34.69
C PRO A 44 -28.52 -12.98 -34.27
N SER A 45 -27.58 -12.98 -35.21
CA SER A 45 -26.17 -12.73 -34.90
C SER A 45 -25.90 -11.32 -34.36
N THR A 46 -26.76 -10.36 -34.69
CA THR A 46 -26.67 -8.96 -34.24
C THR A 46 -28.06 -8.37 -34.09
N ALA A 47 -28.27 -7.59 -33.03
CA ALA A 47 -29.54 -6.90 -32.76
C ALA A 47 -29.29 -5.57 -32.01
N PRO A 48 -30.21 -4.58 -32.08
CA PRO A 48 -30.14 -3.43 -31.21
C PRO A 48 -30.25 -3.86 -29.74
N ALA A 49 -29.51 -3.18 -28.87
CA ALA A 49 -29.67 -3.32 -27.43
C ALA A 49 -31.04 -2.77 -26.99
N PRO A 50 -31.66 -3.35 -25.94
CA PRO A 50 -32.87 -2.78 -25.36
C PRO A 50 -32.58 -1.36 -24.82
N ASP A 51 -33.59 -0.49 -24.85
CA ASP A 51 -33.55 0.83 -24.23
C ASP A 51 -34.75 0.99 -23.29
N PRO A 52 -34.54 1.06 -21.96
CA PRO A 52 -33.24 1.04 -21.26
C PRO A 52 -32.51 -0.31 -21.35
N LEU A 53 -31.21 -0.30 -21.10
CA LEU A 53 -30.35 -1.49 -21.04
C LEU A 53 -30.80 -2.47 -19.93
N PRO A 54 -30.38 -3.76 -19.97
CA PRO A 54 -30.71 -4.72 -18.92
C PRO A 54 -30.35 -4.19 -17.53
N HIS A 55 -31.25 -4.39 -16.56
CA HIS A 55 -31.13 -3.90 -15.17
C HIS A 55 -31.06 -2.37 -15.00
N VAL A 56 -31.17 -1.59 -16.08
CA VAL A 56 -31.18 -0.12 -16.03
C VAL A 56 -32.62 0.40 -15.97
N THR A 57 -32.89 1.28 -15.01
CA THR A 57 -34.17 2.00 -14.89
C THR A 57 -33.99 3.48 -15.25
N GLU A 58 -35.08 4.23 -15.40
CA GLU A 58 -35.00 5.67 -15.64
C GLU A 58 -34.32 6.42 -14.48
N ARG A 59 -34.46 5.91 -13.23
CA ARG A 59 -33.73 6.45 -12.07
C ARG A 59 -32.21 6.31 -12.26
N HIS A 60 -31.74 5.16 -12.76
CA HIS A 60 -30.31 4.92 -12.99
C HIS A 60 -29.74 5.83 -14.10
N ARG A 61 -30.57 6.35 -15.00
CA ARG A 61 -30.16 7.32 -16.04
C ARG A 61 -30.13 8.78 -15.53
N SER A 62 -30.48 9.02 -14.27
CA SER A 62 -30.51 10.34 -13.67
C SER A 62 -29.26 10.63 -12.85
N LEU A 63 -28.64 11.78 -13.11
CA LEU A 63 -27.58 12.34 -12.26
C LEU A 63 -28.02 12.45 -10.79
N ALA A 64 -29.27 12.85 -10.54
CA ALA A 64 -29.78 13.08 -9.18
C ALA A 64 -29.72 11.80 -8.33
N TYR A 65 -30.00 10.64 -8.93
CA TYR A 65 -29.93 9.35 -8.26
C TYR A 65 -28.50 9.03 -7.80
N TRP A 66 -27.51 9.19 -8.67
CA TRP A 66 -26.12 8.87 -8.33
C TRP A 66 -25.48 9.87 -7.36
N LEU A 67 -25.91 11.14 -7.40
CA LEU A 67 -25.52 12.10 -6.37
C LEU A 67 -26.09 11.73 -5.00
N GLU A 68 -27.34 11.27 -4.94
CA GLU A 68 -27.94 10.75 -3.71
C GLU A 68 -27.21 9.51 -3.19
N ARG A 69 -26.90 8.55 -4.08
CA ARG A 69 -26.17 7.32 -3.73
C ARG A 69 -24.74 7.58 -3.25
N ALA A 70 -24.05 8.57 -3.81
CA ALA A 70 -22.68 8.91 -3.44
C ALA A 70 -22.56 9.55 -2.04
N GLY A 71 -23.66 10.05 -1.45
CA GLY A 71 -23.71 10.50 -0.07
C GLY A 71 -23.10 11.90 0.19
N GLU A 72 -22.43 12.07 1.32
CA GLU A 72 -21.87 13.36 1.76
C GLU A 72 -20.49 13.66 1.13
N GLY A 73 -20.02 14.91 1.25
CA GLY A 73 -18.69 15.32 0.79
C GLY A 73 -18.54 15.46 -0.73
N LEU A 74 -19.65 15.53 -1.48
CA LEU A 74 -19.67 15.62 -2.94
C LEU A 74 -18.93 16.84 -3.50
N ASP A 75 -18.89 17.92 -2.72
CA ASP A 75 -18.32 19.21 -3.09
C ASP A 75 -16.89 19.43 -2.53
N ALA A 76 -16.36 18.44 -1.79
CA ALA A 76 -14.97 18.48 -1.35
C ALA A 76 -14.03 18.27 -2.55
N PRO A 77 -12.96 19.08 -2.69
CA PRO A 77 -11.95 18.85 -3.72
C PRO A 77 -11.31 17.47 -3.57
N LEU A 78 -11.26 16.71 -4.67
CA LEU A 78 -10.56 15.42 -4.73
C LEU A 78 -9.05 15.61 -4.94
N MET A 79 -8.66 16.71 -5.58
CA MET A 79 -7.28 17.11 -5.80
C MET A 79 -7.15 18.64 -5.76
N THR A 80 -6.03 19.15 -5.24
CA THR A 80 -5.68 20.57 -5.33
C THR A 80 -5.10 20.91 -6.71
N PRO A 81 -5.09 22.19 -7.12
CA PRO A 81 -4.45 22.61 -8.38
C PRO A 81 -2.96 22.21 -8.47
N VAL A 82 -2.24 22.25 -7.33
CA VAL A 82 -0.83 21.83 -7.26
C VAL A 82 -0.69 20.32 -7.48
N GLN A 83 -1.59 19.51 -6.93
CA GLN A 83 -1.62 18.06 -7.15
C GLN A 83 -1.97 17.71 -8.60
N ILE A 84 -2.88 18.44 -9.24
CA ILE A 84 -3.21 18.26 -10.67
C ILE A 84 -2.01 18.60 -11.55
N ALA A 85 -1.31 19.71 -11.26
CA ALA A 85 -0.09 20.08 -11.98
C ALA A 85 1.03 19.04 -11.81
N ALA A 86 1.20 18.49 -10.62
CA ALA A 86 2.14 17.41 -10.35
C ALA A 86 1.75 16.12 -11.09
N HIS A 87 0.47 15.77 -11.07
CA HIS A 87 -0.08 14.61 -11.79
C HIS A 87 0.20 14.70 -13.30
N ASN A 88 -0.13 15.82 -13.95
CA ASN A 88 0.15 16.01 -15.38
C ASN A 88 1.67 15.96 -15.69
N ARG A 89 2.51 16.51 -14.80
CA ARG A 89 3.98 16.41 -14.95
C ARG A 89 4.48 14.98 -14.82
N ALA A 90 3.86 14.16 -13.97
CA ALA A 90 4.25 12.76 -13.81
C ALA A 90 3.94 11.96 -15.09
N LEU A 91 2.74 12.16 -15.66
CA LEU A 91 2.34 11.48 -16.91
C LEU A 91 3.22 11.86 -18.11
N THR A 92 3.77 13.07 -18.13
CA THR A 92 4.61 13.58 -19.22
C THR A 92 6.09 13.29 -19.04
N GLY A 93 6.54 13.09 -17.79
CA GLY A 93 7.95 12.92 -17.42
C GLY A 93 8.46 11.48 -17.43
N ASP A 94 7.58 10.48 -17.52
CA ASP A 94 7.99 9.08 -17.39
C ASP A 94 8.67 8.53 -18.67
N ALA A 95 9.80 7.87 -18.48
CA ALA A 95 10.65 7.35 -19.56
C ALA A 95 9.99 6.20 -20.34
N ASP A 96 9.00 5.53 -19.73
CA ASP A 96 8.31 4.37 -20.32
C ASP A 96 6.99 4.72 -21.04
N ASN A 97 6.36 5.86 -20.77
CA ASN A 97 5.02 6.20 -21.30
C ASN A 97 4.98 6.97 -22.64
N GLY A 98 5.75 6.53 -23.64
CA GLY A 98 5.80 7.16 -24.98
C GLY A 98 6.08 8.69 -25.03
N LEU A 99 6.13 9.31 -26.20
CA LEU A 99 6.50 10.73 -26.35
C LEU A 99 5.70 11.62 -25.37
N PRO A 100 6.32 12.64 -24.73
CA PRO A 100 5.57 13.59 -23.93
C PRO A 100 4.46 14.19 -24.80
N ILE A 101 3.24 14.00 -24.32
CA ILE A 101 2.00 14.27 -25.02
C ILE A 101 1.18 15.13 -24.05
N ASP A 102 1.52 16.42 -24.09
CA ASP A 102 0.85 17.51 -23.39
C ASP A 102 0.94 18.77 -24.25
N ARG A 103 0.13 19.80 -23.96
CA ARG A 103 0.08 20.98 -24.82
C ARG A 103 1.42 21.74 -24.84
N ALA A 104 2.11 21.85 -23.71
CA ALA A 104 3.39 22.55 -23.60
C ALA A 104 4.54 21.80 -24.32
N SER A 105 4.49 20.47 -24.38
CA SER A 105 5.50 19.65 -25.08
C SER A 105 5.59 19.92 -26.58
N LEU A 106 4.53 20.48 -27.18
CA LEU A 106 4.50 20.88 -28.61
C LEU A 106 5.41 22.08 -28.90
N GLU A 107 5.97 22.72 -27.87
CA GLU A 107 6.96 23.79 -28.00
C GLU A 107 8.35 23.24 -28.38
N ARG A 108 8.63 21.97 -28.10
CA ARG A 108 9.94 21.35 -28.37
C ARG A 108 9.83 20.21 -29.36
N ALA A 109 10.96 19.86 -29.98
CA ALA A 109 11.04 18.64 -30.77
C ALA A 109 10.90 17.41 -29.84
N PRO A 110 10.21 16.34 -30.26
CA PRO A 110 10.24 15.07 -29.55
C PRO A 110 11.65 14.47 -29.56
N ASP A 111 11.95 13.59 -28.60
CA ASP A 111 13.19 12.80 -28.62
C ASP A 111 13.23 11.93 -29.88
N ALA A 112 14.32 12.05 -30.65
CA ALA A 112 14.42 11.42 -31.96
C ALA A 112 14.46 9.89 -31.88
N ALA A 113 15.15 9.33 -30.88
CA ALA A 113 15.25 7.88 -30.72
C ALA A 113 13.89 7.29 -30.32
N ARG A 114 13.18 7.91 -29.38
CA ARG A 114 11.84 7.50 -28.94
C ARG A 114 10.81 7.62 -30.04
N LEU A 115 10.77 8.75 -30.75
CA LEU A 115 9.87 8.95 -31.88
C LEU A 115 10.10 7.89 -32.96
N ASN A 116 11.35 7.57 -33.28
CA ASN A 116 11.66 6.52 -34.25
C ASN A 116 11.14 5.15 -33.80
N ARG A 117 11.38 4.76 -32.54
CA ARG A 117 10.86 3.50 -31.99
C ARG A 117 9.34 3.41 -32.08
N GLU A 118 8.62 4.41 -31.57
CA GLU A 118 7.14 4.39 -31.56
C GLU A 118 6.53 4.34 -32.97
N VAL A 119 7.12 5.06 -33.93
CA VAL A 119 6.67 5.02 -35.33
C VAL A 119 6.95 3.64 -35.94
N GLN A 120 8.14 3.07 -35.76
CA GLN A 120 8.46 1.75 -36.32
C GLN A 120 7.61 0.63 -35.70
N GLU A 121 7.43 0.64 -34.37
CA GLU A 121 6.59 -0.34 -33.66
C GLU A 121 5.16 -0.30 -34.22
N ARG A 122 4.62 0.90 -34.42
CA ARG A 122 3.27 1.07 -34.98
C ARG A 122 3.17 0.59 -36.43
N LEU A 123 4.11 0.97 -37.29
CA LEU A 123 4.12 0.55 -38.69
C LEU A 123 4.28 -0.97 -38.80
N THR A 124 5.13 -1.57 -37.97
CA THR A 124 5.32 -3.02 -37.88
C THR A 124 4.03 -3.73 -37.48
N TYR A 125 3.36 -3.27 -36.41
CA TYR A 125 2.06 -3.81 -36.00
C TYR A 125 1.03 -3.78 -37.14
N MET A 126 0.92 -2.65 -37.85
CA MET A 126 -0.02 -2.53 -38.97
C MET A 126 0.33 -3.48 -40.14
N ARG A 127 1.61 -3.63 -40.47
CA ARG A 127 2.08 -4.59 -41.48
C ARG A 127 1.73 -6.02 -41.12
N GLU A 128 1.96 -6.42 -39.87
CA GLU A 128 1.67 -7.78 -39.41
C GLU A 128 0.17 -8.09 -39.51
N LYS A 129 -0.69 -7.13 -39.15
CA LYS A 129 -2.15 -7.28 -39.30
C LYS A 129 -2.59 -7.40 -40.75
N LEU A 130 -1.98 -6.63 -41.66
CA LEU A 130 -2.24 -6.74 -43.09
C LEU A 130 -1.73 -8.07 -43.67
N ALA A 131 -0.53 -8.49 -43.30
CA ALA A 131 0.09 -9.73 -43.77
C ALA A 131 -0.69 -10.98 -43.30
N ALA A 132 -1.21 -10.95 -42.07
CA ALA A 132 -2.09 -11.99 -41.53
C ALA A 132 -3.48 -12.01 -42.21
N GLY A 133 -3.87 -10.94 -42.91
CA GLY A 133 -5.22 -10.76 -43.44
C GLY A 133 -6.26 -10.38 -42.37
N ASP A 134 -5.82 -9.95 -41.20
CA ASP A 134 -6.69 -9.46 -40.12
C ASP A 134 -7.39 -8.16 -40.53
N TYR A 135 -6.73 -7.34 -41.35
CA TYR A 135 -7.23 -6.06 -41.85
C TYR A 135 -7.38 -6.06 -43.38
N VAL A 136 -8.52 -5.54 -43.84
CA VAL A 136 -8.92 -5.36 -45.24
C VAL A 136 -9.36 -3.91 -45.48
N ASP A 137 -9.51 -3.51 -46.74
CA ASP A 137 -10.13 -2.23 -47.07
C ASP A 137 -11.67 -2.26 -46.92
N ALA A 138 -12.32 -1.12 -47.20
CA ALA A 138 -13.78 -0.98 -47.10
C ALA A 138 -14.56 -1.92 -48.05
N ALA A 139 -13.92 -2.42 -49.12
CA ALA A 139 -14.51 -3.37 -50.05
C ALA A 139 -14.21 -4.84 -49.67
N GLY A 140 -13.50 -5.07 -48.55
CA GLY A 140 -13.08 -6.39 -48.11
C GLY A 140 -11.85 -6.94 -48.85
N ALA A 141 -11.16 -6.11 -49.64
CA ALA A 141 -9.97 -6.52 -50.37
C ALA A 141 -8.70 -6.42 -49.50
N ARG A 142 -7.72 -7.28 -49.80
CA ARG A 142 -6.41 -7.23 -49.13
C ARG A 142 -5.68 -5.94 -49.50
N VAL A 143 -5.08 -5.31 -48.50
CA VAL A 143 -4.21 -4.14 -48.68
C VAL A 143 -2.76 -4.59 -48.60
N ASP A 144 -1.92 -4.08 -49.50
CA ASP A 144 -0.49 -4.39 -49.53
C ASP A 144 0.21 -3.90 -48.23
N PRO A 145 0.81 -4.81 -47.44
CA PRO A 145 1.56 -4.43 -46.23
C PRO A 145 2.66 -3.40 -46.49
N GLU A 146 3.26 -3.36 -47.69
CA GLU A 146 4.32 -2.40 -48.02
C GLU A 146 3.86 -0.93 -47.99
N THR A 147 2.54 -0.69 -47.96
CA THR A 147 1.96 0.64 -47.67
C THR A 147 2.47 1.22 -46.33
N PHE A 148 2.83 0.35 -45.38
CA PHE A 148 3.30 0.69 -44.04
C PHE A 148 4.79 0.35 -43.86
N ALA A 149 5.60 0.42 -44.92
CA ALA A 149 7.03 0.15 -44.84
C ALA A 149 7.77 1.06 -43.83
N ASP A 150 8.77 0.48 -43.18
CA ASP A 150 9.60 1.18 -42.20
C ASP A 150 10.32 2.37 -42.81
N ARG A 151 10.44 3.45 -42.02
CA ARG A 151 11.12 4.66 -42.47
C ARG A 151 11.72 5.44 -41.31
N PRO A 152 13.00 5.85 -41.40
CA PRO A 152 13.60 6.75 -40.42
C PRO A 152 12.85 8.08 -40.36
N VAL A 153 12.58 8.53 -39.14
CA VAL A 153 11.91 9.78 -38.83
C VAL A 153 12.97 10.83 -38.50
N ALA A 154 13.04 11.86 -39.34
CA ALA A 154 13.86 13.04 -39.13
C ALA A 154 12.91 14.24 -38.91
N ALA A 155 12.57 14.50 -37.65
CA ALA A 155 11.57 15.50 -37.29
C ALA A 155 12.09 16.95 -37.51
N GLN A 156 11.30 17.75 -38.23
CA GLN A 156 11.42 19.19 -38.38
C GLN A 156 10.11 19.83 -37.87
N PRO A 157 9.99 20.02 -36.55
CA PRO A 157 8.72 20.35 -35.92
C PRO A 157 8.23 21.75 -36.31
N VAL A 158 6.99 21.83 -36.79
CA VAL A 158 6.28 23.08 -37.06
C VAL A 158 4.91 23.03 -36.38
N VAL A 159 4.59 24.05 -35.57
CA VAL A 159 3.28 24.14 -34.92
C VAL A 159 2.30 24.84 -35.85
N ARG A 160 1.10 24.27 -35.97
CA ARG A 160 -0.07 24.80 -36.68
C ARG A 160 -1.31 24.59 -35.82
N ILE A 161 -2.43 25.17 -36.20
CA ILE A 161 -3.72 25.02 -35.53
C ILE A 161 -4.70 24.38 -36.50
N ALA A 162 -5.45 23.37 -36.05
CA ALA A 162 -6.51 22.78 -36.85
C ALA A 162 -7.66 23.77 -37.05
N LEU A 163 -8.14 23.94 -38.28
CA LEU A 163 -9.22 24.88 -38.62
C LEU A 163 -10.58 24.20 -38.66
N ALA A 164 -10.60 22.87 -38.88
CA ALA A 164 -11.80 22.05 -38.82
C ALA A 164 -11.47 20.67 -38.20
N GLU A 165 -12.52 19.90 -37.91
CA GLU A 165 -12.36 18.53 -37.43
C GLU A 165 -11.59 17.69 -38.45
N THR A 166 -10.51 17.03 -38.01
CA THR A 166 -9.59 16.31 -38.90
C THR A 166 -9.21 14.95 -38.32
N SER A 167 -9.33 13.88 -39.12
CA SER A 167 -8.91 12.54 -38.72
C SER A 167 -7.38 12.43 -38.63
N LEU A 168 -6.90 11.87 -37.52
CA LEU A 168 -5.51 11.51 -37.29
C LEU A 168 -5.36 9.99 -37.47
N ARG A 169 -4.70 9.59 -38.55
CA ARG A 169 -4.59 8.19 -38.97
C ARG A 169 -3.51 7.42 -38.19
N CYS A 170 -3.73 6.12 -38.00
CA CYS A 170 -2.79 5.23 -37.33
C CYS A 170 -1.53 4.93 -38.17
N GLY A 171 -1.65 4.96 -39.49
CA GLY A 171 -0.48 4.94 -40.36
C GLY A 171 -0.69 5.80 -41.61
N PRO A 172 0.30 5.80 -42.52
CA PRO A 172 0.35 6.68 -43.68
C PRO A 172 -0.60 6.23 -44.79
N ARG A 173 -1.89 6.13 -44.50
CA ARG A 173 -2.95 5.83 -45.47
C ARG A 173 -4.20 6.65 -45.14
N VAL A 174 -4.81 7.27 -46.15
CA VAL A 174 -6.04 8.06 -45.98
C VAL A 174 -7.27 7.14 -45.85
N ASP A 175 -7.33 6.06 -46.63
CA ASP A 175 -8.45 5.11 -46.55
C ASP A 175 -8.41 4.29 -45.25
N GLY A 176 -9.60 3.85 -44.85
CA GLY A 176 -9.78 3.04 -43.65
C GLY A 176 -9.32 1.59 -43.79
N LEU A 177 -9.16 0.94 -42.64
CA LEU A 177 -8.87 -0.49 -42.53
C LEU A 177 -9.88 -1.17 -41.59
N PHE A 178 -10.34 -2.37 -41.94
CA PHE A 178 -11.46 -3.04 -41.27
C PHE A 178 -11.15 -4.51 -41.02
N LYS A 179 -11.81 -5.12 -40.02
CA LYS A 179 -11.81 -6.58 -39.86
C LYS A 179 -12.83 -7.21 -40.80
N VAL A 180 -12.79 -8.53 -40.96
CA VAL A 180 -13.84 -9.30 -41.66
C VAL A 180 -14.73 -9.98 -40.60
N PRO A 181 -16.07 -9.87 -40.70
CA PRO A 181 -16.83 -9.08 -41.68
C PRO A 181 -16.60 -7.56 -41.51
N VAL A 182 -16.67 -6.82 -42.62
CA VAL A 182 -16.44 -5.37 -42.64
C VAL A 182 -17.56 -4.66 -41.89
N ASP A 183 -17.18 -3.91 -40.85
CA ASP A 183 -18.05 -2.98 -40.14
C ASP A 183 -17.51 -1.55 -40.37
N PRO A 184 -18.23 -0.70 -41.13
CA PRO A 184 -17.76 0.63 -41.50
C PRO A 184 -17.61 1.58 -40.29
N ASP A 185 -18.25 1.27 -39.15
CA ASP A 185 -18.17 2.11 -37.95
C ASP A 185 -16.81 1.95 -37.23
N PHE A 186 -16.03 0.93 -37.58
CA PHE A 186 -14.75 0.58 -36.92
C PHE A 186 -13.55 0.66 -37.85
N ASP A 187 -13.25 1.85 -38.33
CA ASP A 187 -12.01 2.13 -39.05
C ASP A 187 -10.79 1.98 -38.14
N ARG A 188 -10.08 0.85 -38.26
CA ARG A 188 -8.85 0.50 -37.52
C ARG A 188 -7.67 1.41 -37.85
N ASN A 189 -7.75 2.16 -38.95
CA ASN A 189 -6.76 3.17 -39.29
C ASN A 189 -7.16 4.58 -38.79
N ASN A 190 -8.34 4.77 -38.18
CA ASN A 190 -8.71 6.00 -37.50
C ASN A 190 -8.25 5.96 -36.02
N CYS A 191 -7.08 6.53 -35.74
CA CYS A 191 -6.49 6.52 -34.40
C CYS A 191 -7.09 7.57 -33.47
N SER A 192 -7.42 8.73 -34.02
CA SER A 192 -7.97 9.86 -33.29
C SER A 192 -8.60 10.88 -34.23
N THR A 193 -9.20 11.90 -33.64
CA THR A 193 -9.69 13.08 -34.33
C THR A 193 -9.14 14.33 -33.64
N VAL A 194 -8.65 15.28 -34.43
CA VAL A 194 -8.20 16.60 -34.00
C VAL A 194 -9.36 17.58 -34.10
N ARG A 195 -9.65 18.30 -33.01
CA ARG A 195 -10.76 19.28 -33.00
C ARG A 195 -10.36 20.58 -33.69
N PRO A 196 -11.33 21.35 -34.19
CA PRO A 196 -11.10 22.74 -34.56
C PRO A 196 -10.40 23.49 -33.41
N GLN A 197 -9.47 24.36 -33.77
CA GLN A 197 -8.64 25.21 -32.89
C GLN A 197 -7.62 24.46 -32.02
N GLU A 198 -7.45 23.15 -32.17
CA GLU A 198 -6.39 22.42 -31.45
C GLU A 198 -5.00 22.63 -32.08
N PRO A 199 -3.96 22.86 -31.26
CA PRO A 199 -2.58 22.89 -31.75
C PRO A 199 -2.10 21.52 -32.23
N VAL A 200 -1.42 21.51 -33.36
CA VAL A 200 -0.82 20.34 -34.00
C VAL A 200 0.64 20.64 -34.32
N GLN A 201 1.55 19.76 -33.91
CA GLN A 201 2.94 19.82 -34.33
C GLN A 201 3.17 18.85 -35.50
N ILE A 202 3.38 19.41 -36.69
CA ILE A 202 3.82 18.66 -37.87
C ILE A 202 5.29 18.30 -37.69
N LEU A 203 5.61 17.00 -37.75
CA LEU A 203 6.96 16.49 -37.51
C LEU A 203 7.72 16.27 -38.82
N MET A 204 7.07 15.70 -39.84
CA MET A 204 7.68 15.52 -41.15
C MET A 204 6.63 15.25 -42.23
N ARG A 205 6.98 15.51 -43.49
CA ARG A 205 6.20 15.05 -44.64
C ARG A 205 6.55 13.60 -44.98
N TRP A 206 5.53 12.79 -45.21
CA TRP A 206 5.64 11.41 -45.64
C TRP A 206 5.66 11.33 -47.18
N PRO A 207 6.28 10.30 -47.80
CA PRO A 207 6.44 10.23 -49.27
C PRO A 207 5.14 10.27 -50.07
N ASN A 208 4.05 9.79 -49.50
CA ASN A 208 2.73 9.75 -50.15
C ASN A 208 1.95 11.06 -49.98
N GLY A 209 2.59 12.14 -49.53
CA GLY A 209 1.93 13.43 -49.30
C GLY A 209 1.21 13.54 -47.96
N MET A 210 1.17 12.51 -47.10
CA MET A 210 0.65 12.69 -45.74
C MET A 210 1.67 13.38 -44.83
N SER A 211 1.23 13.95 -43.71
CA SER A 211 2.12 14.53 -42.69
C SER A 211 2.11 13.68 -41.43
N LEU A 212 3.28 13.24 -40.96
CA LEU A 212 3.41 12.74 -39.59
C LEU A 212 3.28 13.92 -38.63
N ALA A 213 2.34 13.84 -37.71
CA ALA A 213 1.97 14.91 -36.81
C ALA A 213 1.66 14.39 -35.41
N ARG A 214 1.77 15.26 -34.41
CA ARG A 214 1.29 14.98 -33.06
C ARG A 214 0.47 16.13 -32.49
N THR A 215 -0.46 15.79 -31.60
CA THR A 215 -1.25 16.70 -30.78
C THR A 215 -0.81 16.57 -29.31
N ARG A 216 -1.52 17.25 -28.41
CA ARG A 216 -1.35 17.10 -26.96
C ARG A 216 -1.80 15.72 -26.43
N TYR A 217 -2.40 14.84 -27.23
CA TYR A 217 -2.90 13.53 -26.77
C TYR A 217 -2.56 12.35 -27.72
N ALA A 218 -2.15 12.59 -28.97
CA ALA A 218 -1.89 11.52 -29.94
C ALA A 218 -0.80 11.86 -30.96
N LEU A 219 -0.16 10.80 -31.48
CA LEU A 219 0.74 10.81 -32.64
C LEU A 219 0.04 10.10 -33.82
N GLY A 220 0.20 10.56 -35.05
CA GLY A 220 -0.34 9.88 -36.23
C GLY A 220 -0.11 10.64 -37.54
N TRP A 221 -0.86 10.28 -38.58
CA TRP A 221 -0.72 10.87 -39.91
C TRP A 221 -1.95 11.70 -40.29
N LEU A 222 -1.72 12.89 -40.80
CA LEU A 222 -2.75 13.77 -41.36
C LEU A 222 -2.71 13.71 -42.88
N ALA A 223 -3.87 13.84 -43.50
CA ALA A 223 -4.00 13.94 -44.96
C ALA A 223 -3.25 15.18 -45.49
N GLU A 224 -2.95 15.16 -46.80
CA GLU A 224 -2.25 16.25 -47.48
C GLU A 224 -2.99 17.59 -47.35
N ASP A 225 -4.31 17.54 -47.47
CA ASP A 225 -5.28 18.61 -47.49
C ASP A 225 -5.91 18.90 -46.12
N ALA A 226 -5.32 18.38 -45.04
CA ALA A 226 -5.78 18.65 -43.68
C ALA A 226 -5.92 20.17 -43.44
N PRO A 227 -7.09 20.67 -42.99
CA PRO A 227 -7.37 22.10 -42.84
C PRO A 227 -6.60 22.63 -41.62
N LEU A 228 -5.38 23.12 -41.86
CA LEU A 228 -4.48 23.65 -40.86
C LEU A 228 -4.11 25.10 -41.16
N SER A 229 -3.92 25.91 -40.11
CA SER A 229 -3.43 27.28 -40.22
C SER A 229 -2.05 27.36 -40.88
N ALA A 230 -1.64 28.59 -41.20
CA ALA A 230 -0.23 28.90 -41.42
C ALA A 230 0.62 28.52 -40.17
N PRO A 231 1.93 28.25 -40.34
CA PRO A 231 2.84 28.02 -39.21
C PRO A 231 2.74 29.11 -38.13
N VAL A 232 2.74 28.69 -36.87
CA VAL A 232 2.70 29.57 -35.70
C VAL A 232 4.07 29.56 -35.02
N ASP A 233 4.70 30.73 -34.87
CA ASP A 233 6.03 30.89 -34.31
C ASP A 233 6.10 31.99 -33.22
N GLY A 234 7.31 32.19 -32.68
CA GLY A 234 7.60 33.26 -31.73
C GLY A 234 6.70 33.31 -30.49
N ALA A 235 6.35 34.52 -30.07
CA ALA A 235 5.51 34.78 -28.90
C ALA A 235 4.08 34.24 -29.06
N ILE A 236 3.51 34.27 -30.26
CA ILE A 236 2.16 33.73 -30.51
C ILE A 236 2.14 32.22 -30.30
N ARG A 237 3.16 31.49 -30.76
CA ARG A 237 3.27 30.05 -30.48
C ARG A 237 3.26 29.76 -28.99
N HIS A 238 4.04 30.52 -28.23
CA HIS A 238 4.08 30.38 -26.77
C HIS A 238 2.69 30.67 -26.16
N ALA A 239 2.04 31.75 -26.58
CA ALA A 239 0.71 32.12 -26.10
C ALA A 239 -0.36 31.05 -26.40
N VAL A 240 -0.35 30.45 -27.59
CA VAL A 240 -1.28 29.38 -27.97
C VAL A 240 -1.06 28.10 -27.13
N LEU A 241 0.20 27.76 -26.83
CA LEU A 241 0.54 26.53 -26.13
C LEU A 241 0.48 26.64 -24.60
N HIS A 242 0.64 27.84 -24.04
CA HIS A 242 0.70 28.06 -22.59
C HIS A 242 -0.50 28.85 -22.03
N GLY A 243 -1.25 29.56 -22.88
CA GLY A 243 -2.42 30.35 -22.46
C GLY A 243 -3.49 29.49 -21.79
N ALA A 244 -4.03 29.93 -20.66
CA ALA A 244 -5.03 29.17 -19.91
C ALA A 244 -6.24 28.84 -20.81
N PRO A 245 -6.72 27.58 -20.87
CA PRO A 245 -7.83 27.23 -21.74
C PRO A 245 -9.13 27.89 -21.27
N MET A 246 -9.84 28.50 -22.22
CA MET A 246 -11.17 29.07 -22.07
C MET A 246 -12.15 28.22 -22.85
N GLN A 247 -13.32 27.94 -22.26
CA GLN A 247 -14.36 27.14 -22.89
C GLN A 247 -15.51 28.02 -23.37
N VAL A 248 -16.00 27.71 -24.57
CA VAL A 248 -17.22 28.29 -25.13
C VAL A 248 -18.44 27.68 -24.43
N ALA A 249 -19.18 28.50 -23.69
CA ALA A 249 -20.31 28.06 -22.85
C ALA A 249 -21.58 27.75 -23.65
N ALA A 250 -21.77 28.39 -24.80
CA ALA A 250 -22.81 28.14 -25.78
C ALA A 250 -22.29 28.60 -27.15
N GLY A 251 -22.81 28.04 -28.24
CA GLY A 251 -22.35 28.39 -29.59
C GLY A 251 -22.33 29.90 -29.81
N VAL A 252 -21.18 30.44 -30.23
CA VAL A 252 -20.93 31.88 -30.34
C VAL A 252 -20.07 32.21 -31.56
N THR A 253 -20.32 33.35 -32.19
CA THR A 253 -19.40 33.92 -33.18
C THR A 253 -18.49 34.93 -32.49
N LEU A 254 -17.19 34.67 -32.50
CA LEU A 254 -16.17 35.57 -31.96
C LEU A 254 -15.64 36.45 -33.09
N ALA A 255 -15.77 37.77 -32.95
CA ALA A 255 -15.15 38.73 -33.85
C ALA A 255 -13.82 39.20 -33.26
N ALA A 256 -12.75 39.07 -34.04
CA ALA A 256 -11.44 39.61 -33.74
C ALA A 256 -11.35 41.09 -34.10
N GLU A 257 -10.38 41.77 -33.51
CA GLU A 257 -10.15 43.21 -33.72
C GLU A 257 -9.74 43.57 -35.16
N ASP A 258 -9.17 42.62 -35.89
CA ASP A 258 -8.77 42.74 -37.30
C ASP A 258 -9.85 42.28 -38.29
N GLY A 259 -11.06 42.01 -37.79
CA GLY A 259 -12.21 41.59 -38.58
C GLY A 259 -12.26 40.10 -38.92
N ALA A 260 -11.40 39.26 -38.34
CA ALA A 260 -11.57 37.81 -38.40
C ALA A 260 -12.77 37.35 -37.56
N GLU A 261 -13.46 36.29 -38.01
CA GLU A 261 -14.57 35.70 -37.27
C GLU A 261 -14.39 34.20 -37.11
N LEU A 262 -14.69 33.69 -35.91
CA LEU A 262 -14.77 32.25 -35.62
C LEU A 262 -16.17 31.92 -35.12
N SER A 263 -16.86 31.01 -35.81
CA SER A 263 -18.03 30.34 -35.24
C SER A 263 -17.54 29.18 -34.38
N ALA A 264 -17.65 29.32 -33.06
CA ALA A 264 -17.19 28.35 -32.09
C ALA A 264 -18.38 27.64 -31.44
N GLU A 265 -18.38 26.32 -31.47
CA GLU A 265 -19.42 25.50 -30.86
C GLU A 265 -19.26 25.38 -29.34
N HIS A 266 -20.33 24.94 -28.67
CA HIS A 266 -20.28 24.62 -27.24
C HIS A 266 -19.16 23.62 -26.94
N GLY A 267 -18.34 23.94 -25.93
CA GLY A 267 -17.21 23.09 -25.52
C GLY A 267 -15.90 23.33 -26.28
N ALA A 268 -15.87 24.18 -27.31
CA ALA A 268 -14.62 24.58 -27.95
C ALA A 268 -13.66 25.25 -26.96
N LEU A 269 -12.36 24.93 -27.07
CA LEU A 269 -11.31 25.42 -26.19
C LEU A 269 -10.40 26.41 -26.92
N LEU A 270 -10.28 27.61 -26.39
CA LEU A 270 -9.42 28.67 -26.92
C LEU A 270 -8.42 29.11 -25.84
N PRO A 271 -7.13 29.29 -26.15
CA PRO A 271 -6.17 29.78 -25.17
C PRO A 271 -6.41 31.27 -24.86
N ARG A 272 -6.50 31.62 -23.58
CA ARG A 272 -6.47 33.00 -23.10
C ARG A 272 -5.11 33.61 -23.43
N ASP A 273 -5.10 34.85 -23.91
CA ASP A 273 -3.86 35.55 -24.20
C ASP A 273 -3.11 35.86 -22.88
N PRO A 274 -1.85 35.39 -22.71
CA PRO A 274 -1.08 35.66 -21.51
C PRO A 274 -0.65 37.13 -21.37
N GLU A 275 -0.63 37.91 -22.45
CA GLU A 275 -0.29 39.34 -22.43
C GLU A 275 -1.51 40.22 -22.09
N ASP A 276 -2.72 39.77 -22.43
CA ASP A 276 -3.99 40.43 -22.10
C ASP A 276 -5.07 39.40 -21.78
N THR A 277 -5.29 39.15 -20.49
CA THR A 277 -6.23 38.13 -20.01
C THR A 277 -7.70 38.39 -20.37
N SER A 278 -8.04 39.59 -20.87
CA SER A 278 -9.37 39.90 -21.39
C SER A 278 -9.63 39.33 -22.78
N ARG A 279 -8.61 38.72 -23.40
CA ARG A 279 -8.64 38.19 -24.78
C ARG A 279 -8.41 36.69 -24.83
N VAL A 280 -8.89 36.08 -25.92
CA VAL A 280 -8.61 34.70 -26.33
C VAL A 280 -8.03 34.70 -27.73
N LEU A 281 -7.28 33.65 -28.04
CA LEU A 281 -6.69 33.45 -29.36
C LEU A 281 -7.45 32.38 -30.13
N PHE A 282 -7.66 32.62 -31.41
CA PHE A 282 -8.12 31.60 -32.36
C PHE A 282 -7.40 31.76 -33.70
N ALA A 283 -7.47 30.75 -34.56
CA ALA A 283 -6.87 30.77 -35.88
C ALA A 283 -7.88 30.60 -37.00
N ASP A 284 -7.60 31.27 -38.13
CA ASP A 284 -8.20 31.01 -39.43
C ASP A 284 -7.09 30.73 -40.48
N GLU A 285 -7.42 30.75 -41.77
CA GLU A 285 -6.44 30.55 -42.85
C GLU A 285 -5.36 31.64 -42.94
N ARG A 286 -5.64 32.85 -42.44
CA ARG A 286 -4.75 34.03 -42.47
C ARG A 286 -3.80 34.08 -41.28
N GLY A 287 -4.13 33.47 -40.15
CA GLY A 287 -3.23 33.41 -38.99
C GLY A 287 -3.95 33.26 -37.67
N VAL A 288 -3.29 33.71 -36.59
CA VAL A 288 -3.83 33.72 -35.23
C VAL A 288 -4.32 35.13 -34.89
N HIS A 289 -5.55 35.20 -34.38
CA HIS A 289 -6.30 36.41 -34.11
C HIS A 289 -6.64 36.53 -32.63
N ARG A 290 -6.90 37.76 -32.18
CA ARG A 290 -7.31 38.07 -30.81
C ARG A 290 -8.77 38.50 -30.79
N ALA A 291 -9.58 37.88 -29.93
CA ALA A 291 -10.96 38.27 -29.69
C ALA A 291 -11.25 38.47 -28.19
N PRO A 292 -12.26 39.30 -27.84
CA PRO A 292 -12.70 39.44 -26.46
C PRO A 292 -13.14 38.10 -25.85
N ALA A 293 -12.72 37.82 -24.62
CA ALA A 293 -13.02 36.58 -23.90
C ALA A 293 -14.36 36.61 -23.15
N ALA A 294 -15.11 37.72 -23.19
CA ALA A 294 -16.28 37.96 -22.35
C ALA A 294 -17.43 36.95 -22.52
N SER A 295 -17.51 36.26 -23.66
CA SER A 295 -18.49 35.21 -23.95
C SER A 295 -18.01 33.80 -23.58
N LEU A 296 -16.79 33.66 -23.05
CA LEU A 296 -16.19 32.39 -22.64
C LEU A 296 -16.04 32.32 -21.11
N ARG A 297 -15.95 31.10 -20.60
CA ARG A 297 -15.66 30.80 -19.19
C ARG A 297 -14.33 30.09 -19.05
N ASP A 298 -13.74 30.11 -17.85
CA ASP A 298 -12.56 29.28 -17.56
C ASP A 298 -12.91 27.81 -17.86
N ALA A 299 -12.04 27.12 -18.61
CA ALA A 299 -12.29 25.73 -18.98
C ALA A 299 -12.09 24.76 -17.81
N THR A 300 -11.36 25.18 -16.78
CA THR A 300 -11.03 24.35 -15.61
C THR A 300 -11.84 24.76 -14.40
N ARG A 301 -12.49 23.80 -13.74
CA ARG A 301 -13.13 23.96 -12.43
C ARG A 301 -12.52 23.00 -11.40
N PRO A 302 -12.74 23.20 -10.08
CA PRO A 302 -12.28 22.26 -9.07
C PRO A 302 -12.82 20.85 -9.31
N LEU A 303 -11.96 19.83 -9.21
CA LEU A 303 -12.37 18.43 -9.29
C LEU A 303 -13.08 18.04 -7.99
N THR A 304 -14.40 18.03 -8.01
CA THR A 304 -15.26 17.47 -6.94
C THR A 304 -16.07 16.30 -7.50
N ARG A 305 -16.57 15.42 -6.64
CA ARG A 305 -17.40 14.28 -7.08
C ARG A 305 -18.68 14.75 -7.77
N ARG A 306 -19.32 15.81 -7.25
CA ARG A 306 -20.48 16.44 -7.89
C ARG A 306 -20.13 16.94 -9.28
N ALA A 307 -19.11 17.79 -9.39
CA ALA A 307 -18.75 18.43 -10.66
C ALA A 307 -18.34 17.40 -11.71
N PHE A 308 -17.62 16.35 -11.31
CA PHE A 308 -17.25 15.25 -12.20
C PHE A 308 -18.48 14.49 -12.72
N LEU A 309 -19.42 14.11 -11.85
CA LEU A 309 -20.65 13.43 -12.27
C LEU A 309 -21.54 14.31 -13.14
N GLU A 310 -21.67 15.61 -12.83
CA GLU A 310 -22.36 16.58 -13.69
C GLU A 310 -21.79 16.61 -15.11
N GLU A 311 -20.45 16.66 -15.21
CA GLU A 311 -19.77 16.65 -16.51
C GLU A 311 -20.01 15.33 -17.24
N ALA A 312 -19.80 14.19 -16.58
CA ALA A 312 -19.99 12.87 -17.17
C ALA A 312 -21.44 12.65 -17.69
N PHE A 313 -22.44 13.02 -16.90
CA PHE A 313 -23.85 12.89 -17.27
C PHE A 313 -24.29 13.89 -18.35
N SER A 314 -23.57 15.01 -18.53
CA SER A 314 -23.85 15.94 -19.63
C SER A 314 -23.63 15.32 -21.03
N HIS A 315 -22.83 14.25 -21.12
CA HIS A 315 -22.60 13.50 -22.35
C HIS A 315 -23.57 12.31 -22.52
N LEU A 316 -24.48 12.05 -21.58
CA LEU A 316 -25.38 10.91 -21.65
C LEU A 316 -26.21 10.94 -22.95
N GLY A 317 -26.25 9.82 -23.67
CA GLY A 317 -26.95 9.69 -24.94
C GLY A 317 -26.17 10.20 -26.17
N ARG A 318 -24.99 10.81 -26.01
CA ARG A 318 -24.15 11.19 -27.16
C ARG A 318 -23.76 9.96 -27.99
N PRO A 319 -23.74 10.05 -29.34
CA PRO A 319 -23.36 8.93 -30.19
C PRO A 319 -21.94 8.44 -29.93
N TYR A 320 -21.75 7.13 -29.99
CA TYR A 320 -20.43 6.51 -30.00
C TYR A 320 -19.76 6.72 -31.36
N GLY A 321 -18.45 6.95 -31.37
CA GLY A 321 -17.67 7.05 -32.61
C GLY A 321 -16.25 6.54 -32.41
N TRP A 322 -15.90 5.43 -33.06
CA TRP A 322 -14.56 4.84 -32.98
C TRP A 322 -13.50 5.84 -33.45
N GLY A 323 -12.53 6.17 -32.58
CA GLY A 323 -11.50 7.15 -32.89
C GLY A 323 -12.03 8.58 -33.05
N GLY A 324 -13.31 8.84 -32.75
CA GLY A 324 -13.98 10.12 -33.02
C GLY A 324 -14.74 10.17 -34.34
N HIS A 325 -15.06 9.01 -34.94
CA HIS A 325 -15.84 8.94 -36.19
C HIS A 325 -17.17 9.72 -36.07
N ALA A 326 -17.51 10.50 -37.10
CA ALA A 326 -18.71 11.32 -37.20
C ALA A 326 -18.98 12.24 -35.98
N GLY A 327 -17.91 12.73 -35.33
CA GLY A 327 -18.02 13.57 -34.12
C GLY A 327 -18.48 12.82 -32.86
N GLY A 328 -18.56 11.48 -32.91
CA GLY A 328 -18.92 10.63 -31.78
C GLY A 328 -17.81 10.52 -30.73
N LEU A 329 -18.16 10.04 -29.53
CA LEU A 329 -17.20 9.80 -28.44
C LEU A 329 -16.92 8.30 -28.33
N ASP A 330 -15.66 7.88 -28.41
CA ASP A 330 -15.27 6.55 -27.91
C ASP A 330 -15.01 6.57 -26.40
N CYS A 331 -14.86 5.39 -25.81
CA CYS A 331 -14.71 5.19 -24.36
C CYS A 331 -13.62 6.07 -23.75
N SER A 332 -12.44 6.07 -24.35
CA SER A 332 -11.28 6.83 -23.87
C SER A 332 -11.38 8.33 -24.15
N ARG A 333 -12.00 8.75 -25.26
CA ARG A 333 -12.24 10.17 -25.55
C ARG A 333 -13.24 10.78 -24.57
N PHE A 334 -14.30 10.05 -24.25
CA PHE A 334 -15.28 10.45 -23.24
C PHE A 334 -14.60 10.77 -21.91
N VAL A 335 -13.80 9.84 -21.38
CA VAL A 335 -13.06 10.04 -20.12
C VAL A 335 -12.07 11.22 -20.21
N MET A 336 -11.32 11.30 -21.31
CA MET A 336 -10.34 12.37 -21.54
C MET A 336 -10.98 13.76 -21.58
N ASP A 337 -12.14 13.90 -22.25
CA ASP A 337 -12.84 15.18 -22.35
C ASP A 337 -13.45 15.61 -21.02
N VAL A 338 -14.06 14.68 -20.27
CA VAL A 338 -14.59 14.95 -18.93
C VAL A 338 -13.47 15.46 -18.01
N LEU A 339 -12.33 14.76 -17.97
CA LEU A 339 -11.24 15.09 -17.05
C LEU A 339 -10.47 16.37 -17.45
N ALA A 340 -10.44 16.70 -18.74
CA ALA A 340 -9.86 17.96 -19.21
C ALA A 340 -10.57 19.20 -18.62
N THR A 341 -11.86 19.10 -18.26
CA THR A 341 -12.62 20.19 -17.60
C THR A 341 -12.16 20.48 -16.17
N PHE A 342 -11.27 19.65 -15.61
CA PHE A 342 -10.64 19.84 -14.31
C PHE A 342 -9.14 20.10 -14.43
N GLY A 343 -8.62 20.26 -15.66
CA GLY A 343 -7.21 20.51 -15.93
C GLY A 343 -6.34 19.25 -15.89
N LEU A 344 -6.92 18.04 -15.90
CA LEU A 344 -6.18 16.79 -16.00
C LEU A 344 -5.95 16.43 -17.48
N GLU A 345 -4.69 16.15 -17.83
CA GLU A 345 -4.28 15.82 -19.20
C GLU A 345 -4.05 14.31 -19.32
N LEU A 346 -5.09 13.59 -19.74
CA LEU A 346 -5.01 12.15 -19.98
C LEU A 346 -4.50 11.81 -21.38
N PRO A 347 -3.80 10.68 -21.54
CA PRO A 347 -3.47 10.13 -22.85
C PRO A 347 -4.73 9.69 -23.60
N ARG A 348 -4.65 9.61 -24.93
CA ARG A 348 -5.82 9.34 -25.79
C ARG A 348 -6.41 7.93 -25.69
N HIS A 349 -5.58 6.91 -25.43
CA HIS A 349 -5.96 5.50 -25.54
C HIS A 349 -6.19 4.88 -24.16
N SER A 350 -7.23 4.04 -24.04
CA SER A 350 -7.65 3.42 -22.77
C SER A 350 -6.51 2.68 -22.05
N GLY A 351 -5.68 1.92 -22.77
CA GLY A 351 -4.55 1.20 -22.17
C GLY A 351 -3.50 2.10 -21.51
N ARG A 352 -3.30 3.33 -22.01
CA ARG A 352 -2.45 4.32 -21.33
C ARG A 352 -3.21 5.02 -20.19
N GLN A 353 -4.50 5.28 -20.36
CA GLN A 353 -5.35 5.84 -19.29
C GLN A 353 -5.43 4.91 -18.08
N ALA A 354 -5.35 3.60 -18.30
CA ALA A 354 -5.29 2.56 -17.28
C ALA A 354 -4.13 2.74 -16.27
N HIS A 355 -3.09 3.46 -16.68
CA HIS A 355 -1.89 3.74 -15.87
C HIS A 355 -1.79 5.23 -15.48
N SER A 356 -2.84 6.01 -15.71
CA SER A 356 -2.83 7.47 -15.55
C SER A 356 -3.56 7.97 -14.30
N GLY A 357 -3.67 7.13 -13.27
CA GLY A 357 -4.32 7.47 -12.01
C GLY A 357 -3.40 8.18 -11.02
N THR A 358 -3.97 8.65 -9.91
CA THR A 358 -3.21 8.86 -8.66
C THR A 358 -2.61 7.52 -8.19
N TYR A 359 -3.38 6.43 -8.33
CA TYR A 359 -2.93 5.06 -8.12
C TYR A 359 -3.82 4.08 -8.91
N THR A 360 -3.36 2.85 -9.06
CA THR A 360 -4.07 1.76 -9.74
C THR A 360 -4.27 0.56 -8.81
N LEU A 361 -5.36 -0.17 -9.01
CA LEU A 361 -5.63 -1.47 -8.42
C LEU A 361 -5.55 -2.50 -9.54
N SER A 362 -4.79 -3.57 -9.35
CA SER A 362 -4.86 -4.75 -10.21
C SER A 362 -5.86 -5.75 -9.63
N PHE A 363 -6.70 -6.31 -10.49
CA PHE A 363 -7.58 -7.44 -10.15
C PHE A 363 -7.05 -8.77 -10.69
N GLU A 364 -5.82 -8.79 -11.20
CA GLU A 364 -5.14 -10.03 -11.55
C GLU A 364 -5.02 -10.93 -10.32
N GLY A 365 -5.53 -12.16 -10.40
CA GLY A 365 -5.58 -13.11 -9.28
C GLY A 365 -6.76 -12.94 -8.31
N VAL A 366 -7.57 -11.88 -8.44
CA VAL A 366 -8.78 -11.72 -7.61
C VAL A 366 -9.94 -12.49 -8.25
N GLU A 367 -10.24 -13.66 -7.72
CA GLU A 367 -11.28 -14.57 -8.24
C GLU A 367 -12.69 -14.24 -7.74
N ASP A 368 -12.84 -13.69 -6.53
CA ASP A 368 -14.15 -13.36 -5.94
C ASP A 368 -14.62 -11.95 -6.35
N ASP A 369 -15.78 -11.88 -7.00
CA ASP A 369 -16.41 -10.60 -7.39
C ASP A 369 -16.77 -9.73 -6.16
N GLY A 370 -17.07 -10.35 -5.02
CA GLY A 370 -17.33 -9.63 -3.78
C GLY A 370 -16.10 -8.87 -3.27
N ASP A 371 -14.91 -9.46 -3.36
CA ASP A 371 -13.62 -8.81 -3.09
C ASP A 371 -13.36 -7.66 -4.07
N ARG A 372 -13.56 -7.89 -5.39
CA ARG A 372 -13.41 -6.84 -6.41
C ARG A 372 -14.29 -5.63 -6.09
N LEU A 373 -15.57 -5.86 -5.82
CA LEU A 373 -16.51 -4.78 -5.53
C LEU A 373 -16.18 -4.05 -4.22
N ARG A 374 -15.70 -4.75 -3.18
CA ARG A 374 -15.23 -4.11 -1.93
C ARG A 374 -14.04 -3.17 -2.18
N LEU A 375 -13.09 -3.59 -3.02
CA LEU A 375 -11.96 -2.76 -3.42
C LEU A 375 -12.41 -1.54 -4.24
N LEU A 376 -13.35 -1.72 -5.17
CA LEU A 376 -13.92 -0.64 -5.97
C LEU A 376 -14.64 0.40 -5.10
N ASP A 377 -15.39 -0.02 -4.08
CA ASP A 377 -16.07 0.92 -3.19
C ASP A 377 -15.08 1.67 -2.29
N ALA A 378 -14.04 0.99 -1.81
CA ALA A 378 -12.95 1.64 -1.07
C ALA A 378 -12.24 2.69 -1.94
N ALA A 379 -11.99 2.38 -3.21
CA ALA A 379 -11.46 3.32 -4.19
C ALA A 379 -12.41 4.50 -4.47
N ALA A 380 -13.71 4.22 -4.61
CA ALA A 380 -14.74 5.22 -4.88
C ALA A 380 -14.88 6.25 -3.74
N ARG A 381 -14.58 5.86 -2.49
CA ARG A 381 -14.51 6.82 -1.36
C ARG A 381 -13.33 7.80 -1.49
N ARG A 382 -12.25 7.41 -2.18
CA ARG A 382 -11.01 8.20 -2.30
C ARG A 382 -10.92 9.02 -3.59
N GLY A 383 -11.72 8.72 -4.61
CA GLY A 383 -11.67 9.47 -5.87
C GLY A 383 -12.73 9.08 -6.87
N VAL A 384 -12.51 9.50 -8.10
CA VAL A 384 -13.19 8.97 -9.28
C VAL A 384 -12.49 7.66 -9.66
N VAL A 385 -13.28 6.63 -9.97
CA VAL A 385 -12.75 5.31 -10.34
C VAL A 385 -13.06 5.04 -11.81
N LEU A 386 -12.01 4.78 -12.58
CA LEU A 386 -12.11 4.29 -13.95
C LEU A 386 -11.88 2.79 -13.95
N LEU A 387 -12.73 2.04 -14.64
CA LEU A 387 -12.59 0.59 -14.80
C LEU A 387 -12.02 0.30 -16.18
N HIS A 388 -10.97 -0.49 -16.25
CA HIS A 388 -10.28 -0.81 -17.49
C HIS A 388 -10.22 -2.32 -17.71
N PHE A 389 -10.43 -2.70 -18.96
CA PHE A 389 -9.98 -3.97 -19.52
C PHE A 389 -9.52 -3.73 -20.96
N PRO A 390 -8.68 -4.61 -21.55
CA PRO A 390 -8.16 -4.40 -22.89
C PRO A 390 -9.25 -4.04 -23.92
N GLY A 391 -9.19 -2.81 -24.43
CA GLY A 391 -10.12 -2.27 -25.43
C GLY A 391 -11.29 -1.44 -24.89
N HIS A 392 -11.46 -1.30 -23.58
CA HIS A 392 -12.55 -0.49 -23.01
C HIS A 392 -12.18 0.21 -21.71
N ILE A 393 -12.79 1.37 -21.46
CA ILE A 393 -12.66 2.08 -20.19
C ILE A 393 -14.01 2.68 -19.80
N MET A 394 -14.33 2.61 -18.51
CA MET A 394 -15.63 3.00 -17.97
C MET A 394 -15.46 3.87 -16.72
N VAL A 395 -16.47 4.68 -16.38
CA VAL A 395 -16.51 5.45 -15.14
C VAL A 395 -17.43 4.74 -14.14
N TYR A 396 -16.89 4.23 -13.04
CA TYR A 396 -17.68 3.56 -12.00
C TYR A 396 -18.59 4.55 -11.26
N LEU A 397 -19.85 4.19 -11.08
CA LEU A 397 -20.86 5.00 -10.40
C LEU A 397 -21.14 4.56 -8.95
N GLY A 398 -20.67 3.37 -8.56
CA GLY A 398 -21.05 2.72 -7.30
C GLY A 398 -22.13 1.66 -7.50
N ARG A 399 -22.85 1.34 -6.43
CA ARG A 399 -23.90 0.31 -6.41
C ARG A 399 -25.30 0.89 -6.21
N ASP A 400 -26.30 0.27 -6.84
CA ASP A 400 -27.72 0.59 -6.61
C ASP A 400 -28.21 0.16 -5.20
N GLU A 401 -29.50 0.33 -4.91
CA GLU A 401 -30.08 -0.11 -3.62
C GLU A 401 -30.10 -1.64 -3.45
N ALA A 402 -29.89 -2.39 -4.53
CA ALA A 402 -29.83 -3.86 -4.55
C ALA A 402 -28.40 -4.38 -4.65
N GLU A 403 -27.40 -3.54 -4.33
CA GLU A 403 -25.97 -3.86 -4.35
C GLU A 403 -25.41 -4.23 -5.74
N ARG A 404 -26.12 -3.89 -6.83
CA ARG A 404 -25.62 -4.09 -8.20
C ARG A 404 -24.67 -2.97 -8.62
N PRO A 405 -23.51 -3.27 -9.23
CA PRO A 405 -22.54 -2.26 -9.66
C PRO A 405 -22.86 -1.65 -11.02
N TYR A 406 -22.68 -0.33 -11.15
CA TYR A 406 -22.95 0.41 -12.40
C TYR A 406 -21.78 1.27 -12.85
N ALA A 407 -21.77 1.55 -14.16
CA ALA A 407 -20.85 2.51 -14.77
C ALA A 407 -21.56 3.39 -15.82
N ILE A 408 -21.00 4.59 -16.06
CA ILE A 408 -21.29 5.40 -17.24
C ILE A 408 -20.12 5.34 -18.21
N HIS A 409 -20.39 5.10 -19.48
CA HIS A 409 -19.34 4.94 -20.49
C HIS A 409 -19.88 5.06 -21.91
N ALA A 410 -18.98 5.38 -22.85
CA ALA A 410 -19.26 5.39 -24.28
C ALA A 410 -18.85 4.05 -24.88
N PHE A 411 -19.80 3.28 -25.41
CA PHE A 411 -19.51 1.96 -25.97
C PHE A 411 -20.44 1.61 -27.12
N SER A 412 -19.93 0.76 -28.02
CA SER A 412 -20.67 0.32 -29.20
C SER A 412 -21.50 -0.92 -28.93
N GLU A 413 -20.97 -1.91 -28.20
CA GLU A 413 -21.58 -3.24 -28.16
C GLU A 413 -21.30 -4.03 -26.88
N TYR A 414 -22.18 -5.01 -26.61
CA TYR A 414 -21.94 -6.13 -25.69
C TYR A 414 -22.45 -7.44 -26.33
N VAL A 415 -22.08 -8.58 -25.77
CA VAL A 415 -22.55 -9.90 -26.23
C VAL A 415 -23.46 -10.49 -25.18
N GLU A 416 -24.55 -11.12 -25.57
CA GLU A 416 -25.42 -11.87 -24.65
C GLU A 416 -25.61 -13.31 -25.13
N PRO A 417 -25.72 -14.27 -24.20
CA PRO A 417 -26.02 -15.65 -24.54
C PRO A 417 -27.42 -15.78 -25.11
N CYS A 418 -27.58 -16.73 -26.03
CA CYS A 418 -28.85 -17.15 -26.59
C CYS A 418 -29.00 -18.67 -26.55
N GLU A 419 -30.14 -19.24 -26.95
CA GLU A 419 -30.39 -20.68 -26.85
C GLU A 419 -29.25 -21.51 -27.49
N GLY A 420 -28.70 -22.47 -26.73
CA GLY A 420 -27.54 -23.26 -27.11
C GLY A 420 -26.20 -22.54 -26.85
N GLU A 421 -25.21 -22.77 -27.71
CA GLU A 421 -23.90 -22.06 -27.70
C GLU A 421 -23.93 -20.80 -28.60
N GLN A 422 -25.11 -20.30 -28.95
CA GLN A 422 -25.27 -19.12 -29.82
C GLN A 422 -25.23 -17.82 -29.01
N GLU A 423 -24.81 -16.74 -29.65
CA GLU A 423 -24.68 -15.43 -29.01
C GLU A 423 -25.25 -14.33 -29.90
N ILE A 424 -25.77 -13.28 -29.26
CA ILE A 424 -26.28 -12.08 -29.93
C ILE A 424 -25.32 -10.92 -29.63
N LEU A 425 -24.82 -10.27 -30.68
CA LEU A 425 -24.12 -9.00 -30.56
C LEU A 425 -25.14 -7.85 -30.43
N ARG A 426 -25.14 -7.18 -29.28
CA ARG A 426 -26.09 -6.09 -28.96
C ARG A 426 -25.46 -4.72 -29.19
N ARG A 427 -26.00 -3.96 -30.15
CA ARG A 427 -25.52 -2.61 -30.50
C ARG A 427 -26.17 -1.54 -29.63
N VAL A 428 -25.35 -0.74 -28.97
CA VAL A 428 -25.70 0.34 -28.03
C VAL A 428 -25.38 1.71 -28.65
N ASP A 429 -24.17 1.86 -29.20
CA ASP A 429 -23.67 3.00 -29.98
C ASP A 429 -23.88 4.39 -29.36
N ARG A 430 -23.76 4.50 -28.04
CA ARG A 430 -23.90 5.78 -27.31
C ARG A 430 -23.16 5.80 -25.98
N VAL A 431 -23.08 6.98 -25.38
CA VAL A 431 -22.82 7.13 -23.94
C VAL A 431 -24.05 6.64 -23.18
N ALA A 432 -23.90 5.60 -22.36
CA ALA A 432 -24.99 5.05 -21.57
C ALA A 432 -24.54 4.69 -20.15
N VAL A 433 -25.53 4.56 -19.25
CA VAL A 433 -25.35 3.90 -17.96
C VAL A 433 -25.63 2.42 -18.16
N SER A 434 -24.75 1.54 -17.69
CA SER A 434 -24.97 0.10 -17.65
C SER A 434 -24.64 -0.48 -16.29
N ASP A 435 -25.31 -1.58 -15.95
CA ASP A 435 -24.85 -2.50 -14.91
C ASP A 435 -23.60 -3.28 -15.41
N LEU A 436 -22.74 -3.73 -14.49
CA LEU A 436 -21.49 -4.44 -14.86
C LEU A 436 -21.63 -5.95 -15.08
N SER A 437 -22.80 -6.55 -14.80
CA SER A 437 -23.15 -7.93 -15.23
C SER A 437 -23.42 -8.02 -16.73
N LEU A 438 -23.43 -6.90 -17.46
CA LEU A 438 -23.67 -6.91 -18.90
C LEU A 438 -22.63 -7.80 -19.61
N GLY A 439 -23.10 -8.87 -20.26
CA GLY A 439 -22.25 -9.90 -20.85
C GLY A 439 -22.17 -11.21 -20.06
N ASP A 440 -22.80 -11.28 -18.89
CA ASP A 440 -22.86 -12.49 -18.07
C ASP A 440 -23.38 -13.69 -18.86
N GLY A 441 -22.74 -14.84 -18.66
CA GLY A 441 -23.00 -16.09 -19.38
C GLY A 441 -22.57 -16.13 -20.85
N SER A 442 -21.99 -15.05 -21.40
CA SER A 442 -21.44 -15.04 -22.76
C SER A 442 -19.97 -15.49 -22.80
N SER A 443 -19.47 -15.80 -23.98
CA SER A 443 -18.07 -16.10 -24.32
C SER A 443 -17.10 -14.98 -23.97
N ARG A 444 -17.60 -13.74 -23.84
CA ARG A 444 -16.79 -12.58 -23.42
C ARG A 444 -16.79 -12.39 -21.89
N GLY A 445 -17.73 -13.00 -21.17
CA GLY A 445 -18.00 -12.72 -19.76
C GLY A 445 -18.62 -11.34 -19.52
N SER A 446 -19.04 -11.10 -18.28
CA SER A 446 -19.57 -9.81 -17.84
C SER A 446 -18.50 -8.72 -17.85
N PHE A 447 -18.91 -7.45 -17.86
CA PHE A 447 -17.95 -6.36 -17.72
C PHE A 447 -17.17 -6.43 -16.40
N LEU A 448 -17.79 -6.84 -15.29
CA LEU A 448 -17.10 -6.96 -14.00
C LEU A 448 -15.98 -8.02 -14.03
N GLU A 449 -16.25 -9.19 -14.60
CA GLU A 449 -15.26 -10.28 -14.72
C GLU A 449 -14.07 -9.86 -15.57
N ARG A 450 -14.33 -9.08 -16.62
CA ARG A 450 -13.31 -8.63 -17.58
C ARG A 450 -12.42 -7.52 -17.04
N VAL A 451 -12.88 -6.74 -16.07
CA VAL A 451 -12.10 -5.63 -15.49
C VAL A 451 -10.79 -6.19 -14.93
N THR A 452 -9.68 -5.75 -15.51
CA THR A 452 -8.33 -6.13 -15.07
C THR A 452 -7.76 -5.10 -14.12
N GLU A 453 -8.16 -3.83 -14.26
CA GLU A 453 -7.59 -2.71 -13.52
C GLU A 453 -8.66 -1.69 -13.12
N ALA A 454 -8.51 -1.10 -11.94
CA ALA A 454 -9.20 0.12 -11.55
C ALA A 454 -8.21 1.27 -11.34
N VAL A 455 -8.49 2.40 -11.97
CA VAL A 455 -7.68 3.62 -11.91
C VAL A 455 -8.37 4.63 -11.03
N VAL A 456 -7.68 5.12 -10.00
CA VAL A 456 -8.26 6.13 -9.11
C VAL A 456 -7.65 7.49 -9.37
N ILE A 457 -8.49 8.48 -9.63
CA ILE A 457 -8.11 9.89 -9.77
C ILE A 457 -8.74 10.64 -8.60
N GLY A 458 -7.91 11.12 -7.68
CA GLY A 458 -8.37 11.79 -6.47
C GLY A 458 -7.32 11.79 -5.36
N GLN A 459 -7.81 11.54 -4.14
CA GLN A 459 -7.04 11.58 -2.90
C GLN A 459 -6.04 10.42 -2.81
N GLN A 460 -5.21 10.44 -1.75
CA GLN A 460 -4.22 9.40 -1.47
C GLN A 460 -4.85 8.04 -1.14
N ILE A 461 -4.04 6.98 -1.26
CA ILE A 461 -4.40 5.59 -0.94
C ILE A 461 -4.92 5.50 0.50
N GLY A 462 -6.12 4.94 0.67
CA GLY A 462 -6.71 4.70 1.99
C GLY A 462 -6.22 3.41 2.66
N PRO A 463 -6.35 3.27 4.00
CA PRO A 463 -5.93 2.09 4.74
C PRO A 463 -6.44 0.76 4.19
N GLU A 464 -7.66 0.73 3.64
CA GLU A 464 -8.26 -0.47 3.05
C GLU A 464 -7.59 -0.88 1.74
N LEU A 465 -6.89 0.04 1.07
CA LEU A 465 -6.23 -0.17 -0.22
C LEU A 465 -4.70 -0.32 -0.10
N ILE A 466 -4.14 -0.14 1.11
CA ILE A 466 -2.72 -0.39 1.36
C ILE A 466 -2.45 -1.89 1.13
N GLY A 467 -1.37 -2.20 0.41
CA GLY A 467 -0.97 -3.57 0.07
C GLY A 467 -1.55 -4.10 -1.25
N VAL A 468 -2.53 -3.42 -1.85
CA VAL A 468 -3.14 -3.79 -3.13
C VAL A 468 -3.14 -2.67 -4.18
N ALA A 469 -2.97 -1.42 -3.75
CA ALA A 469 -2.85 -0.27 -4.63
C ALA A 469 -1.39 0.04 -4.98
N SER A 470 -1.16 0.35 -6.25
CA SER A 470 0.11 0.84 -6.77
C SER A 470 0.02 2.35 -7.05
N PRO A 471 0.75 3.20 -6.32
CA PRO A 471 0.77 4.63 -6.61
C PRO A 471 1.45 4.91 -7.94
N ARG A 472 1.08 6.02 -8.60
CA ARG A 472 1.85 6.50 -9.75
C ARG A 472 3.27 6.88 -9.36
N ALA A 473 4.17 6.96 -10.35
CA ALA A 473 5.47 7.59 -10.16
C ALA A 473 5.33 9.07 -9.75
N ALA A 474 6.28 9.56 -8.95
CA ALA A 474 6.37 10.96 -8.61
C ALA A 474 6.87 11.79 -9.81
N ALA A 475 6.34 12.99 -9.98
CA ALA A 475 6.91 13.96 -10.91
C ALA A 475 8.24 14.47 -10.34
N PRO A 476 9.26 14.72 -11.19
CA PRO A 476 10.50 15.34 -10.76
C PRO A 476 10.28 16.59 -9.91
N VAL A 477 10.60 16.53 -8.62
CA VAL A 477 10.37 17.63 -7.68
C VAL A 477 11.14 18.91 -8.09
N VAL A 478 10.44 20.03 -8.10
CA VAL A 478 11.00 21.34 -8.39
C VAL A 478 11.85 21.78 -7.20
N VAL A 479 13.11 22.11 -7.44
CA VAL A 479 13.99 22.65 -6.41
C VAL A 479 13.54 24.08 -6.09
N PRO A 480 13.10 24.37 -4.84
CA PRO A 480 12.63 25.70 -4.50
C PRO A 480 13.78 26.71 -4.48
N GLU A 481 13.42 27.99 -4.61
CA GLU A 481 14.37 29.08 -4.41
C GLU A 481 14.98 29.07 -3.01
N ALA A 482 16.09 29.78 -2.88
CA ALA A 482 16.91 29.66 -1.71
C ALA A 482 16.21 30.06 -0.39
N SER A 483 15.34 31.06 -0.44
CA SER A 483 14.56 31.57 0.68
C SER A 483 13.33 30.71 1.02
N ALA A 484 12.89 29.83 0.11
CA ALA A 484 11.70 29.00 0.23
C ALA A 484 12.00 27.53 0.57
N CYS A 485 13.29 27.18 0.73
CA CYS A 485 13.71 25.85 1.14
C CYS A 485 13.59 25.70 2.66
N ASP A 486 12.50 25.07 3.10
CA ASP A 486 12.18 24.81 4.50
C ASP A 486 11.50 23.45 4.67
N ASP A 487 11.42 22.97 5.90
CA ASP A 487 10.67 21.78 6.28
C ASP A 487 9.77 22.07 7.51
N SER A 488 9.10 21.05 8.05
CA SER A 488 8.17 21.24 9.17
C SER A 488 8.22 20.08 10.16
N LEU A 489 7.58 20.22 11.32
CA LEU A 489 7.42 19.09 12.26
C LEU A 489 6.55 17.96 11.69
N ALA A 490 5.69 18.26 10.71
CA ALA A 490 4.85 17.27 10.05
C ALA A 490 5.59 16.51 8.94
N VAL A 491 6.54 17.18 8.27
CA VAL A 491 7.43 16.59 7.26
C VAL A 491 8.84 17.16 7.44
N ARG A 492 9.75 16.36 8.00
CA ARG A 492 11.07 16.80 8.46
C ARG A 492 12.18 16.03 7.77
N ILE A 493 13.24 16.73 7.35
CA ILE A 493 14.45 16.10 6.83
C ILE A 493 15.50 15.98 7.94
N PHE A 494 16.14 14.82 7.98
CA PHE A 494 17.25 14.47 8.86
C PHE A 494 18.41 13.93 8.03
N ARG A 495 19.60 13.97 8.62
CA ARG A 495 20.81 13.40 8.03
C ARG A 495 21.61 12.61 9.05
N SER A 496 22.27 11.56 8.58
CA SER A 496 23.30 10.82 9.33
C SER A 496 24.49 10.57 8.40
N PRO A 497 25.74 10.80 8.85
CA PRO A 497 26.14 11.29 10.19
C PRO A 497 25.71 12.74 10.46
N GLU A 498 25.79 13.21 11.72
CA GLU A 498 25.45 14.60 12.12
C GLU A 498 26.23 15.62 11.28
N ARG A 499 27.49 15.29 10.97
CA ARG A 499 28.42 16.05 10.14
C ARG A 499 28.95 15.16 9.01
N PRO A 500 28.24 15.09 7.86
CA PRO A 500 28.65 14.29 6.71
C PRO A 500 30.02 14.69 6.16
N HIS A 501 30.79 13.73 5.68
CA HIS A 501 32.07 13.94 4.99
C HIS A 501 32.32 12.84 3.94
N PRO A 502 33.22 13.04 2.95
CA PRO A 502 33.44 12.08 1.86
C PRO A 502 33.95 10.69 2.27
N GLY A 503 34.35 10.50 3.53
CA GLY A 503 34.94 9.26 4.03
C GLY A 503 33.90 8.21 4.48
N GLN A 504 32.62 8.55 4.49
CA GLN A 504 31.53 7.63 4.82
C GLN A 504 30.23 8.04 4.11
N PRO A 505 29.24 7.13 4.00
CA PRO A 505 27.96 7.45 3.40
C PRO A 505 27.18 8.50 4.20
N MET A 506 26.46 9.32 3.46
CA MET A 506 25.45 10.21 3.99
C MET A 506 24.08 9.63 3.71
N ARG A 507 23.31 9.38 4.77
CA ARG A 507 21.87 9.07 4.70
C ARG A 507 21.08 10.34 4.89
N VAL A 508 20.09 10.52 4.04
CA VAL A 508 19.05 11.53 4.16
C VAL A 508 17.76 10.79 4.47
N MET A 509 17.15 11.09 5.60
CA MET A 509 15.91 10.47 6.08
C MET A 509 14.85 11.55 6.17
N VAL A 510 13.63 11.25 5.74
CA VAL A 510 12.50 12.18 5.78
C VAL A 510 11.33 11.48 6.43
N THR A 511 10.81 12.08 7.50
CA THR A 511 9.67 11.55 8.24
C THR A 511 8.44 12.39 7.97
N ALA A 512 7.29 11.76 7.79
CA ALA A 512 6.01 12.41 7.57
C ALA A 512 4.94 11.84 8.52
N THR A 513 4.16 12.72 9.15
CA THR A 513 3.04 12.30 10.03
C THR A 513 1.83 11.81 9.23
N GLU A 514 1.75 12.16 7.95
CA GLU A 514 0.69 11.78 7.02
C GLU A 514 1.27 11.19 5.73
N GLU A 515 0.44 10.45 4.99
CA GLU A 515 0.85 9.86 3.73
C GLU A 515 0.97 10.95 2.64
N LEU A 516 2.17 11.08 2.07
CA LEU A 516 2.46 12.12 1.06
C LEU A 516 2.09 11.69 -0.36
N GLY A 517 1.84 10.40 -0.59
CA GLY A 517 1.57 9.84 -1.91
C GLY A 517 2.84 9.64 -2.73
N PRO A 518 2.76 9.78 -4.07
CA PRO A 518 3.94 9.79 -4.91
C PRO A 518 4.89 10.89 -4.46
N VAL A 519 6.14 10.54 -4.13
CA VAL A 519 7.19 11.49 -3.78
C VAL A 519 8.53 11.08 -4.39
N GLU A 520 9.34 12.08 -4.67
CA GLU A 520 10.75 11.95 -4.99
C GLU A 520 11.58 12.65 -3.91
N LEU A 521 12.69 12.03 -3.50
CA LEU A 521 13.75 12.67 -2.73
C LEU A 521 14.91 13.03 -3.65
N ALA A 522 14.95 14.29 -4.11
CA ALA A 522 16.03 14.79 -4.95
C ALA A 522 17.18 15.35 -4.10
N LEU A 523 18.41 14.88 -4.37
CA LEU A 523 19.62 15.38 -3.72
C LEU A 523 20.45 16.17 -4.73
N ILE A 524 20.53 17.49 -4.55
CA ILE A 524 21.32 18.38 -5.42
C ILE A 524 22.72 18.52 -4.84
N ASP A 525 23.71 18.08 -5.62
CA ASP A 525 25.13 18.13 -5.22
C ASP A 525 25.69 19.57 -5.29
N PRO A 526 26.91 19.82 -4.75
CA PRO A 526 27.50 21.17 -4.74
C PRO A 526 27.74 21.78 -6.13
N SER A 527 27.77 20.96 -7.19
CA SER A 527 27.88 21.41 -8.58
C SER A 527 26.54 21.79 -9.20
N GLY A 528 25.44 21.65 -8.46
CA GLY A 528 24.07 21.88 -8.93
C GLY A 528 23.46 20.69 -9.66
N ARG A 529 24.12 19.54 -9.67
CA ARG A 529 23.62 18.34 -10.35
C ARG A 529 22.70 17.56 -9.43
N ARG A 530 21.54 17.18 -9.98
CA ARG A 530 20.55 16.33 -9.33
C ARG A 530 21.02 14.88 -9.27
N ARG A 531 21.00 14.30 -8.08
CA ARG A 531 21.19 12.88 -7.81
C ARG A 531 19.85 12.27 -7.42
N ALA A 532 19.55 11.11 -8.01
CA ALA A 532 18.36 10.32 -7.71
C ALA A 532 18.83 8.94 -7.21
N PRO A 533 19.31 8.85 -5.95
CA PRO A 533 19.57 7.56 -5.32
C PRO A 533 18.28 6.73 -5.20
N GLU A 534 18.42 5.43 -4.95
CA GLU A 534 17.27 4.58 -4.63
C GLU A 534 16.54 5.14 -3.40
N LEU A 535 15.23 5.35 -3.54
CA LEU A 535 14.39 5.83 -2.46
C LEU A 535 13.77 4.63 -1.75
N HIS A 536 14.17 4.42 -0.50
CA HIS A 536 13.57 3.41 0.35
C HIS A 536 12.40 4.02 1.12
N ARG A 537 11.29 3.28 1.19
CA ARG A 537 10.08 3.65 1.94
C ARG A 537 9.85 2.65 3.06
N LEU A 538 9.62 3.15 4.27
CA LEU A 538 9.16 2.37 5.43
C LEU A 538 7.64 2.56 5.59
N GLY A 539 7.02 1.73 6.41
CA GLY A 539 5.57 1.76 6.64
C GLY A 539 5.07 3.07 7.26
N GLY A 540 3.80 3.09 7.65
CA GLY A 540 3.23 4.20 8.40
C GLY A 540 1.78 3.97 8.80
N PRO A 541 1.18 4.90 9.57
CA PRO A 541 1.82 6.11 10.13
C PRO A 541 2.76 5.82 11.32
N PRO A 542 3.87 6.59 11.51
CA PRO A 542 4.35 7.66 10.63
C PRO A 542 5.05 7.10 9.40
N PHE A 543 5.02 7.83 8.29
CA PHE A 543 5.62 7.44 7.01
C PHE A 543 7.07 7.91 6.95
N THR A 544 7.96 7.09 6.41
CA THR A 544 9.38 7.46 6.30
C THR A 544 9.95 7.10 4.94
N TYR A 545 10.76 8.03 4.43
CA TYR A 545 11.52 7.90 3.20
C TYR A 545 13.00 8.07 3.52
N TRP A 546 13.89 7.29 2.93
CA TRP A 546 15.32 7.55 3.08
C TRP A 546 16.09 7.14 1.84
N ALA A 547 17.23 7.81 1.65
CA ALA A 547 18.16 7.48 0.59
C ALA A 547 19.60 7.68 1.07
N GLN A 548 20.55 7.07 0.37
CA GLN A 548 21.96 7.10 0.71
C GLN A 548 22.83 7.57 -0.46
N ILE A 549 23.84 8.38 -0.12
CA ILE A 549 24.97 8.69 -1.00
C ILE A 549 26.23 8.10 -0.36
N ASP A 550 26.86 7.14 -1.03
CA ASP A 550 27.99 6.39 -0.46
C ASP A 550 29.24 7.23 -0.21
N ALA A 551 29.50 8.21 -1.07
CA ALA A 551 30.66 9.11 -0.98
C ALA A 551 30.22 10.53 -1.35
N PRO A 552 29.66 11.31 -0.40
CA PRO A 552 29.17 12.65 -0.68
C PRO A 552 30.34 13.62 -0.94
N GLU A 553 30.25 14.39 -2.01
CA GLU A 553 31.21 15.48 -2.31
C GLU A 553 31.14 16.57 -1.21
N ALA A 554 32.31 17.06 -0.77
CA ALA A 554 32.36 18.15 0.21
C ALA A 554 31.74 19.43 -0.38
N GLY A 555 30.93 20.13 0.42
CA GLY A 555 30.20 21.31 -0.02
C GLY A 555 28.75 21.34 0.44
N ARG A 556 27.96 22.21 -0.18
CA ARG A 556 26.55 22.42 0.18
C ARG A 556 25.65 21.58 -0.71
N TRP A 557 24.91 20.67 -0.10
CA TRP A 557 23.87 19.86 -0.73
C TRP A 557 22.49 20.45 -0.45
N THR A 558 21.53 20.21 -1.34
CA THR A 558 20.11 20.49 -1.11
C THR A 558 19.31 19.21 -1.23
N ALA A 559 18.64 18.79 -0.17
CA ALA A 559 17.69 17.69 -0.18
C ALA A 559 16.28 18.25 -0.33
N VAL A 560 15.52 17.75 -1.29
CA VAL A 560 14.13 18.17 -1.55
C VAL A 560 13.25 16.93 -1.65
N LEU A 561 12.23 16.85 -0.80
CA LEU A 561 11.18 15.84 -0.90
C LEU A 561 9.93 16.49 -1.50
N GLY A 562 9.33 15.87 -2.51
CA GLY A 562 8.04 16.33 -3.04
C GLY A 562 7.65 15.68 -4.35
N ASP A 563 6.69 16.27 -5.03
CA ASP A 563 6.08 15.77 -6.26
C ASP A 563 5.83 16.93 -7.21
N GLY A 564 6.70 17.08 -8.22
CA GLY A 564 6.67 18.23 -9.11
C GLY A 564 6.74 19.56 -8.32
N PRO A 565 5.80 20.50 -8.51
CA PRO A 565 5.76 21.76 -7.77
C PRO A 565 5.32 21.61 -6.30
N ASN A 566 4.80 20.43 -5.90
CA ASN A 566 4.39 20.17 -4.53
C ASN A 566 5.60 19.79 -3.66
N VAL A 567 6.35 20.79 -3.18
CA VAL A 567 7.48 20.57 -2.28
C VAL A 567 6.95 20.32 -0.87
N ALA A 568 7.21 19.12 -0.34
CA ALA A 568 6.79 18.74 1.01
C ALA A 568 7.82 19.13 2.07
N ALA A 569 9.12 19.02 1.75
CA ALA A 569 10.20 19.45 2.62
C ALA A 569 11.48 19.76 1.84
N CYS A 570 12.28 20.68 2.35
CA CYS A 570 13.58 21.03 1.79
C CYS A 570 14.58 21.37 2.89
N GLU A 571 15.76 20.75 2.84
CA GLU A 571 16.85 21.02 3.78
C GLU A 571 18.17 21.20 3.02
N ARG A 572 19.05 22.02 3.60
CA ARG A 572 20.42 22.15 3.12
C ARG A 572 21.41 21.50 4.05
N ILE A 573 22.22 20.63 3.48
CA ILE A 573 23.16 19.82 4.20
C ILE A 573 24.57 20.30 3.86
N THR A 574 25.38 20.53 4.88
CA THR A 574 26.80 20.86 4.68
C THR A 574 27.63 19.61 4.89
N VAL A 575 28.34 19.19 3.84
CA VAL A 575 29.29 18.08 3.88
C VAL A 575 30.69 18.65 4.09
N THR A 576 31.32 18.32 5.21
CA THR A 576 32.66 18.79 5.57
C THR A 576 33.75 17.96 4.87
N PRO A 577 34.95 18.51 4.62
CA PRO A 577 36.02 17.73 3.98
C PRO A 577 36.58 16.58 4.85
N TYR A 578 36.41 16.66 6.17
CA TYR A 578 36.98 15.75 7.15
C TYR A 578 35.93 15.42 8.24
N PRO A 579 36.07 14.27 8.93
CA PRO A 579 35.21 13.94 10.08
C PRO A 579 35.37 14.95 11.21
N ALA A 580 34.35 15.04 12.06
CA ALA A 580 34.41 15.83 13.28
C ALA A 580 35.42 15.22 14.27
N GLN A 581 36.03 16.05 15.11
CA GLN A 581 36.84 15.53 16.22
C GLN A 581 35.93 14.91 17.29
N PRO A 582 36.41 13.87 18.01
CA PRO A 582 35.70 13.28 19.15
C PRO A 582 35.31 14.35 20.17
N GLU A 583 34.06 14.28 20.64
CA GLU A 583 33.54 15.21 21.64
C GLU A 583 33.93 14.75 23.04
N THR A 584 34.40 15.69 23.87
CA THR A 584 34.62 15.48 25.30
C THR A 584 33.41 15.93 26.10
N VAL A 585 33.06 15.20 27.15
CA VAL A 585 31.91 15.50 28.02
C VAL A 585 32.34 16.01 29.40
N HIS A 586 31.46 16.80 30.02
CA HIS A 586 31.69 17.29 31.39
C HIS A 586 31.49 16.15 32.40
N PRO A 587 32.25 16.06 33.50
CA PRO A 587 32.12 14.98 34.50
C PRO A 587 30.76 14.82 35.20
N GLU A 588 29.77 15.67 34.92
CA GLU A 588 28.43 15.62 35.51
C GLU A 588 27.31 15.49 34.46
N VAL A 589 27.66 15.43 33.18
CA VAL A 589 26.70 15.41 32.07
C VAL A 589 27.17 14.48 30.97
N VAL A 590 26.40 13.43 30.71
CA VAL A 590 26.70 12.45 29.65
C VAL A 590 26.42 13.03 28.27
N TRP A 591 25.31 13.77 28.10
CA TRP A 591 25.08 14.61 26.92
C TRP A 591 24.09 15.74 27.24
N GLU A 592 24.22 16.85 26.53
CA GLU A 592 23.28 17.98 26.62
C GLU A 592 22.19 17.91 25.54
N PRO A 593 20.90 18.11 25.88
CA PRO A 593 19.82 18.09 24.88
C PRO A 593 19.89 19.23 23.84
N ARG A 594 20.06 18.86 22.56
CA ARG A 594 20.02 19.75 21.39
C ARG A 594 18.67 19.73 20.66
N PHE A 595 18.00 18.60 20.63
CA PHE A 595 16.67 18.43 20.03
C PHE A 595 15.57 18.28 21.09
N ARG A 596 14.31 18.26 20.66
CA ARG A 596 13.13 18.05 21.50
C ARG A 596 12.34 16.84 20.99
N TRP A 597 11.62 16.17 21.89
CA TRP A 597 10.60 15.20 21.50
C TRP A 597 9.38 15.95 20.96
N GLU A 598 9.19 15.86 19.65
CA GLU A 598 8.11 16.47 18.88
C GLU A 598 7.67 15.45 17.81
N ALA A 599 6.68 15.81 16.97
CA ALA A 599 6.11 14.88 16.00
C ALA A 599 7.15 14.28 15.04
N ASP A 600 8.14 15.07 14.62
CA ASP A 600 9.22 14.69 13.72
C ASP A 600 10.22 13.71 14.36
N THR A 601 10.69 13.99 15.57
CA THR A 601 11.67 13.13 16.26
C THR A 601 11.06 11.86 16.81
N GLU A 602 9.78 11.89 17.19
CA GLU A 602 9.00 10.68 17.48
C GLU A 602 8.78 9.83 16.23
N ALA A 603 8.54 10.48 15.08
CA ALA A 603 8.44 9.77 13.81
C ALA A 603 9.77 9.13 13.41
N LEU A 604 10.89 9.83 13.59
CA LEU A 604 12.21 9.29 13.31
C LEU A 604 12.59 8.15 14.27
N PHE A 605 12.15 8.20 15.54
CA PHE A 605 12.31 7.08 16.47
C PHE A 605 11.57 5.84 15.99
N SER A 606 10.35 6.03 15.48
CA SER A 606 9.55 4.96 14.89
C SER A 606 10.25 4.35 13.67
N ALA A 607 10.75 5.19 12.77
CA ALA A 607 11.52 4.76 11.60
C ALA A 607 12.78 3.97 11.97
N PHE A 608 13.50 4.44 12.99
CA PHE A 608 14.69 3.75 13.50
C PHE A 608 14.34 2.35 14.00
N VAL A 609 13.30 2.21 14.83
CA VAL A 609 12.86 0.91 15.33
C VAL A 609 12.40 0.01 14.18
N GLU A 610 11.59 0.52 13.26
CA GLU A 610 11.09 -0.27 12.13
C GLU A 610 12.23 -0.80 11.26
N ARG A 611 13.14 0.07 10.84
CA ARG A 611 14.25 -0.31 9.97
C ARG A 611 15.21 -1.29 10.66
N LEU A 612 15.46 -1.11 11.96
CA LEU A 612 16.33 -1.99 12.74
C LEU A 612 15.83 -3.45 12.72
N PHE A 613 14.51 -3.66 12.72
CA PHE A 613 13.87 -4.98 12.75
C PHE A 613 13.24 -5.42 11.41
N ASP A 614 13.56 -4.74 10.30
CA ASP A 614 12.98 -4.92 8.96
C ASP A 614 13.47 -6.19 8.21
N TYR A 615 13.07 -7.38 8.66
CA TYR A 615 13.47 -8.64 8.02
C TYR A 615 12.25 -9.39 7.42
N PRO A 616 12.46 -10.29 6.43
CA PRO A 616 11.40 -11.16 5.91
C PRO A 616 10.69 -11.91 7.05
N VAL A 617 9.36 -11.98 7.04
CA VAL A 617 8.55 -12.44 8.20
C VAL A 617 8.34 -13.95 8.24
N ASP A 618 8.62 -14.60 7.12
CA ASP A 618 8.80 -16.04 6.96
C ASP A 618 10.11 -16.54 7.62
N GLU A 619 11.06 -15.65 7.89
CA GLU A 619 12.29 -15.99 8.60
C GLU A 619 12.16 -15.72 10.12
N GLU A 620 12.17 -16.80 10.93
CA GLU A 620 12.29 -16.69 12.39
C GLU A 620 13.75 -16.33 12.76
N LEU A 621 14.05 -15.03 12.73
CA LEU A 621 15.36 -14.50 13.07
C LEU A 621 15.45 -14.16 14.56
N THR A 622 16.56 -14.59 15.15
CA THR A 622 16.99 -14.20 16.49
C THR A 622 18.43 -13.70 16.43
N TRP A 623 18.72 -12.68 17.23
CA TRP A 623 20.05 -12.09 17.35
C TRP A 623 20.60 -12.39 18.73
N PRO A 624 21.90 -12.72 18.87
CA PRO A 624 22.47 -13.08 20.16
C PRO A 624 22.49 -11.91 21.16
N ASN A 625 22.35 -10.66 20.68
CA ASN A 625 22.09 -9.47 21.50
C ASN A 625 21.82 -8.24 20.64
N LEU A 626 21.38 -7.15 21.29
CA LEU A 626 21.08 -5.87 20.64
C LEU A 626 22.30 -5.26 19.93
N SER A 627 23.54 -5.45 20.41
CA SER A 627 24.73 -4.90 19.74
C SER A 627 24.87 -5.39 18.30
N VAL A 628 24.50 -6.65 18.01
CA VAL A 628 24.56 -7.20 16.64
C VAL A 628 23.62 -6.44 15.70
N LEU A 629 22.43 -6.08 16.18
CA LEU A 629 21.48 -5.28 15.42
C LEU A 629 21.99 -3.85 15.19
N LEU A 630 22.57 -3.22 16.23
CA LEU A 630 23.09 -1.87 16.12
C LEU A 630 24.30 -1.77 15.19
N LEU A 631 25.12 -2.83 15.11
CA LEU A 631 26.27 -2.92 14.22
C LEU A 631 25.89 -3.15 12.74
N ASP A 632 24.65 -3.52 12.45
CA ASP A 632 24.20 -3.66 11.07
C ASP A 632 24.03 -2.28 10.42
N ARG A 633 25.02 -1.93 9.59
CA ARG A 633 25.08 -0.65 8.89
C ARG A 633 23.85 -0.39 8.04
N ASP A 634 23.27 -1.40 7.39
CA ASP A 634 22.18 -1.21 6.42
C ASP A 634 20.83 -1.00 7.12
N ARG A 635 20.76 -1.31 8.42
CA ARG A 635 19.54 -1.28 9.22
C ARG A 635 19.54 -0.20 10.29
N ASN A 636 20.69 0.11 10.86
CA ASN A 636 20.81 1.21 11.80
C ASN A 636 20.87 2.54 11.03
N LEU A 637 19.72 3.24 10.93
CA LEU A 637 19.60 4.54 10.27
C LEU A 637 20.59 5.59 10.81
N LEU A 638 21.01 5.44 12.08
CA LEU A 638 21.94 6.31 12.80
C LEU A 638 23.30 5.63 13.06
N PHE A 639 23.67 4.65 12.23
CA PHE A 639 24.99 4.01 12.26
C PHE A 639 26.09 5.07 12.08
N ASP A 640 27.10 5.02 12.95
CA ASP A 640 28.27 5.90 12.97
C ASP A 640 27.92 7.40 12.86
N HIS A 641 26.80 7.78 13.48
CA HIS A 641 26.26 9.15 13.47
C HIS A 641 27.28 10.22 13.88
N PHE A 642 28.17 9.89 14.83
CA PHE A 642 29.22 10.79 15.31
C PHE A 642 30.57 10.59 14.61
N SER A 643 30.68 9.65 13.66
CA SER A 643 31.91 9.34 12.92
C SER A 643 33.05 8.85 13.84
N GLN A 644 32.73 8.03 14.84
CA GLN A 644 33.65 7.57 15.89
C GLN A 644 33.67 6.05 16.06
N GLY A 645 32.99 5.29 15.19
CA GLY A 645 32.84 3.85 15.33
C GLY A 645 32.11 3.50 16.63
N GLU A 646 31.17 4.34 17.06
CA GLU A 646 30.64 4.28 18.41
C GLU A 646 29.88 2.97 18.72
N GLU A 647 29.20 2.36 17.74
CA GLU A 647 28.45 1.11 17.92
C GLU A 647 29.33 -0.04 18.44
N GLU A 648 30.58 -0.14 17.97
CA GLU A 648 31.54 -1.17 18.39
C GLU A 648 31.94 -1.03 19.86
N ARG A 649 31.80 0.18 20.40
CA ARG A 649 32.24 0.57 21.74
C ARG A 649 31.12 0.47 22.76
N ILE A 650 29.89 0.15 22.36
CA ILE A 650 28.71 0.06 23.23
C ILE A 650 28.06 -1.33 23.22
N PRO A 651 28.69 -2.36 23.81
CA PRO A 651 28.08 -3.69 23.89
C PRO A 651 26.82 -3.66 24.78
N LEU A 652 25.65 -3.89 24.18
CA LEU A 652 24.34 -3.89 24.84
C LEU A 652 23.71 -5.29 24.83
N ARG A 653 23.37 -5.77 26.03
CA ARG A 653 22.66 -7.05 26.27
C ARG A 653 21.44 -6.80 27.17
N PRO A 654 20.33 -6.31 26.60
CA PRO A 654 19.10 -6.07 27.33
C PRO A 654 18.35 -7.38 27.62
N ASP A 655 17.58 -7.42 28.71
CA ASP A 655 16.41 -8.31 28.82
C ASP A 655 15.14 -7.65 28.26
N CYS A 656 13.97 -8.30 28.39
CA CYS A 656 12.71 -7.76 27.86
C CYS A 656 12.35 -6.37 28.41
N ALA A 657 12.69 -6.08 29.66
CA ALA A 657 12.42 -4.79 30.28
C ALA A 657 13.44 -3.73 29.87
N ASP A 658 14.71 -4.12 29.70
CA ASP A 658 15.77 -3.22 29.26
C ASP A 658 15.58 -2.77 27.80
N LEU A 659 15.15 -3.66 26.90
CA LEU A 659 15.10 -3.43 25.44
C LEU A 659 14.41 -2.10 25.05
N PRO A 660 13.16 -1.80 25.47
CA PRO A 660 12.50 -0.54 25.14
C PRO A 660 13.32 0.67 25.62
N TYR A 661 13.83 0.64 26.85
CA TYR A 661 14.63 1.73 27.40
C TYR A 661 15.96 1.87 26.67
N PHE A 662 16.61 0.77 26.29
CA PHE A 662 17.87 0.80 25.57
C PHE A 662 17.72 1.44 24.19
N LEU A 663 16.69 1.04 23.43
CA LEU A 663 16.38 1.63 22.13
C LEU A 663 16.11 3.14 22.27
N ARG A 664 15.26 3.53 23.23
CA ARG A 664 14.92 4.95 23.46
C ARG A 664 16.11 5.78 23.91
N THR A 665 16.94 5.25 24.82
CA THR A 665 18.13 5.95 25.34
C THR A 665 19.21 6.08 24.27
N TYR A 666 19.48 5.02 23.50
CA TYR A 666 20.41 5.03 22.38
C TYR A 666 20.01 6.07 21.34
N PHE A 667 18.75 6.06 20.92
CA PHE A 667 18.24 7.03 19.97
C PHE A 667 18.31 8.47 20.51
N ALA A 668 17.93 8.66 21.79
CA ALA A 668 18.00 9.96 22.42
C ALA A 668 19.43 10.50 22.50
N TRP A 669 20.40 9.64 22.79
CA TRP A 669 21.81 10.03 22.80
C TRP A 669 22.30 10.42 21.39
N LYS A 670 21.99 9.61 20.38
CA LYS A 670 22.37 9.86 18.98
C LYS A 670 21.88 11.22 18.47
N LEU A 671 20.63 11.56 18.74
CA LEU A 671 20.06 12.85 18.34
C LEU A 671 20.16 13.95 19.40
N ARG A 672 20.81 13.70 20.54
CA ARG A 672 20.88 14.62 21.67
C ARG A 672 19.48 15.11 22.10
N LEU A 673 18.54 14.19 22.24
CA LEU A 673 17.21 14.45 22.80
C LEU A 673 17.23 14.36 24.33
N PRO A 674 16.29 15.01 25.02
CA PRO A 674 16.14 14.83 26.45
C PRO A 674 15.70 13.40 26.76
N PHE A 675 16.31 12.79 27.76
CA PHE A 675 15.95 11.47 28.25
C PHE A 675 15.79 11.52 29.77
N ALA A 676 14.77 10.83 30.26
CA ALA A 676 14.48 10.74 31.68
C ALA A 676 13.65 9.50 31.95
N TYR A 677 13.86 8.89 33.11
CA TYR A 677 13.03 7.79 33.60
C TYR A 677 12.93 7.83 35.12
N ARG A 678 12.01 7.04 35.69
CA ARG A 678 11.83 6.89 37.13
C ARG A 678 12.13 5.46 37.54
N VAL A 679 12.69 5.30 38.74
CA VAL A 679 12.83 3.98 39.36
C VAL A 679 11.49 3.61 39.99
N CYS A 680 11.06 2.37 39.80
CA CYS A 680 9.77 1.89 40.27
C CYS A 680 9.94 0.69 41.18
N THR A 681 8.95 0.48 42.06
CA THR A 681 8.85 -0.74 42.86
C THR A 681 8.35 -1.90 41.99
N ARG A 682 8.67 -3.14 42.37
CA ARG A 682 8.25 -4.33 41.62
C ARG A 682 6.74 -4.66 41.72
N GLY A 683 6.00 -3.96 42.59
CA GLY A 683 4.67 -4.36 43.04
C GLY A 683 4.73 -5.58 43.97
N ARG A 684 3.70 -5.77 44.80
CA ARG A 684 3.51 -6.92 45.71
C ARG A 684 2.02 -7.13 45.93
N HIS A 685 1.62 -8.26 46.52
CA HIS A 685 0.21 -8.60 46.68
C HIS A 685 -0.59 -7.48 47.35
N GLY A 686 -1.57 -6.95 46.62
CA GLY A 686 -2.41 -5.83 47.04
C GLY A 686 -1.80 -4.43 46.86
N ASN A 687 -0.59 -4.30 46.29
CA ASN A 687 0.10 -3.04 46.05
C ASN A 687 0.62 -2.95 44.61
N LEU A 688 0.09 -2.02 43.84
CA LEU A 688 0.51 -1.70 42.47
C LEU A 688 1.99 -1.28 42.42
N PRO A 689 2.70 -1.52 41.30
CA PRO A 689 3.97 -0.88 41.02
C PRO A 689 3.82 0.65 41.06
N THR A 690 4.65 1.30 41.86
CA THR A 690 4.70 2.77 42.04
C THR A 690 6.11 3.26 41.75
N CYS A 691 6.23 4.48 41.22
CA CYS A 691 7.53 5.05 40.89
C CYS A 691 7.91 6.21 41.81
N GLU A 692 9.22 6.42 41.97
CA GLU A 692 9.77 7.50 42.78
C GLU A 692 9.50 8.89 42.17
N GLU A 693 9.41 9.91 43.02
CA GLU A 693 9.25 11.32 42.61
C GLU A 693 10.51 11.90 41.97
N GLN A 694 11.68 11.31 42.20
CA GLN A 694 12.92 11.72 41.55
C GLN A 694 13.02 11.16 40.12
N ILE A 695 13.28 12.04 39.14
CA ILE A 695 13.61 11.66 37.77
C ILE A 695 15.11 11.40 37.66
N ARG A 696 15.48 10.29 37.01
CA ARG A 696 16.86 9.98 36.61
C ARG A 696 17.11 10.51 35.20
N THR A 697 18.18 11.28 35.03
CA THR A 697 18.53 11.94 33.77
C THR A 697 20.00 11.65 33.39
N PRO A 698 20.44 12.03 32.19
CA PRO A 698 21.85 12.03 31.80
C PRO A 698 22.75 13.01 32.57
N GLN A 699 22.19 13.83 33.48
CA GLN A 699 22.97 14.62 34.43
C GLN A 699 23.39 13.72 35.59
N TRP A 700 24.55 13.10 35.42
CA TRP A 700 25.07 12.06 36.30
C TRP A 700 26.57 12.22 36.44
N ALA A 701 27.06 12.24 37.68
CA ALA A 701 28.49 12.31 37.96
C ALA A 701 29.24 11.05 37.48
N HIS A 702 30.27 11.23 36.66
CA HIS A 702 31.09 10.17 36.09
C HIS A 702 32.55 10.58 35.89
N GLU A 703 33.43 9.60 35.77
CA GLU A 703 34.87 9.80 35.55
C GLU A 703 35.26 9.80 34.05
N GLN A 704 34.31 9.48 33.17
CA GLN A 704 34.56 9.38 31.73
C GLN A 704 34.71 10.76 31.09
N VAL A 705 35.69 10.93 30.21
CA VAL A 705 35.92 12.17 29.44
C VAL A 705 35.46 12.01 27.99
N ASP A 706 35.50 10.77 27.48
CA ASP A 706 35.02 10.41 26.16
C ASP A 706 33.49 10.24 26.17
N ALA A 707 32.80 10.89 25.22
CA ALA A 707 31.34 10.90 25.17
C ALA A 707 30.71 9.52 24.96
N VAL A 708 31.36 8.65 24.18
CA VAL A 708 30.84 7.30 23.87
C VAL A 708 30.97 6.41 25.10
N GLU A 709 32.10 6.46 25.79
CA GLU A 709 32.31 5.70 27.02
C GLU A 709 31.43 6.22 28.17
N ALA A 710 31.22 7.53 28.27
CA ALA A 710 30.27 8.10 29.23
C ALA A 710 28.84 7.59 29.00
N PHE A 711 28.40 7.55 27.74
CA PHE A 711 27.10 6.99 27.37
C PHE A 711 27.00 5.50 27.70
N ARG A 712 28.03 4.72 27.34
CA ARG A 712 28.11 3.29 27.69
C ARG A 712 27.99 3.08 29.20
N ALA A 713 28.73 3.85 29.99
CA ALA A 713 28.69 3.77 31.45
C ALA A 713 27.29 4.12 31.98
N PHE A 714 26.66 5.15 31.43
CA PHE A 714 25.32 5.56 31.83
C PHE A 714 24.28 4.47 31.56
N ILE A 715 24.20 3.95 30.33
CA ILE A 715 23.17 2.97 29.96
C ILE A 715 23.32 1.65 30.73
N VAL A 716 24.56 1.19 30.97
CA VAL A 716 24.84 -0.07 31.67
C VAL A 716 24.72 0.05 33.20
N THR A 717 25.10 1.18 33.78
CA THR A 717 25.14 1.33 35.25
C THR A 717 23.93 2.03 35.83
N GLN A 718 23.32 2.96 35.10
CA GLN A 718 22.13 3.68 35.54
C GLN A 718 20.88 3.01 34.97
N VAL A 719 20.68 3.05 33.65
CA VAL A 719 19.41 2.62 33.03
C VAL A 719 19.12 1.14 33.33
N LYS A 720 20.04 0.23 32.97
CA LYS A 720 19.86 -1.22 33.19
C LYS A 720 19.57 -1.60 34.66
N ARG A 721 20.14 -0.87 35.62
CA ARG A 721 19.93 -1.16 37.05
C ARG A 721 18.68 -0.51 37.61
N GLY A 722 18.17 0.55 36.97
CA GLY A 722 17.05 1.34 37.44
C GLY A 722 15.69 0.91 36.87
N VAL A 723 15.66 0.07 35.84
CA VAL A 723 14.41 -0.39 35.19
C VAL A 723 14.22 -1.89 35.35
N HIS A 724 12.95 -2.32 35.34
CA HIS A 724 12.55 -3.72 35.33
C HIS A 724 11.14 -3.85 34.78
N SER A 725 10.62 -5.07 34.60
CA SER A 725 9.33 -5.26 33.94
C SER A 725 8.12 -4.61 34.62
N ALA A 726 8.17 -4.33 35.92
CA ALA A 726 7.11 -3.56 36.59
C ALA A 726 7.09 -2.06 36.22
N SER A 727 8.19 -1.52 35.69
CA SER A 727 8.30 -0.11 35.27
C SER A 727 7.36 0.25 34.12
N GLY A 728 6.95 -0.75 33.32
CA GLY A 728 5.94 -0.59 32.26
C GLY A 728 4.52 -1.03 32.63
N ARG A 729 4.31 -1.51 33.87
CA ARG A 729 3.04 -2.11 34.34
C ARG A 729 2.42 -1.36 35.50
N THR A 730 2.83 -0.11 35.71
CA THR A 730 2.24 0.81 36.70
C THR A 730 0.76 1.04 36.42
N HIS A 731 0.03 1.57 37.40
CA HIS A 731 -1.39 1.87 37.22
C HIS A 731 -1.61 2.78 35.98
N PRO A 732 -2.62 2.52 35.12
CA PRO A 732 -2.80 3.28 33.89
C PRO A 732 -2.95 4.78 34.06
N GLU A 733 -3.56 5.22 35.17
CA GLU A 733 -3.79 6.64 35.46
C GLU A 733 -2.59 7.34 36.11
N ASP A 734 -1.54 6.61 36.49
CA ASP A 734 -0.39 7.19 37.19
C ASP A 734 0.45 8.06 36.24
N SER A 735 0.48 9.36 36.50
CA SER A 735 1.27 10.33 35.74
C SER A 735 2.77 10.33 36.11
N GLN A 736 3.17 9.70 37.20
CA GLN A 736 4.57 9.61 37.65
C GLN A 736 5.29 8.41 37.05
N THR A 737 5.13 8.19 35.75
CA THR A 737 5.57 6.96 35.07
C THR A 737 6.31 7.30 33.78
N ALA A 738 7.23 6.44 33.32
CA ALA A 738 7.92 6.65 32.04
C ALA A 738 7.03 6.34 30.81
N LEU A 739 6.01 5.52 31.02
CA LEU A 739 5.14 4.97 29.98
C LEU A 739 3.67 5.19 30.35
N TYR A 740 2.82 5.51 29.38
CA TYR A 740 1.39 5.77 29.59
C TYR A 740 0.54 5.05 28.53
N PRO A 741 -0.71 4.66 28.83
CA PRO A 741 -1.56 3.95 27.87
C PRO A 741 -2.02 4.84 26.73
N VAL A 742 -2.09 4.26 25.52
CA VAL A 742 -2.42 4.96 24.27
C VAL A 742 -3.71 4.44 23.63
N PRO A 743 -4.34 5.19 22.70
CA PRO A 743 -5.49 4.70 21.94
C PRO A 743 -5.19 3.45 21.11
N MET A 744 -6.23 2.70 20.79
CA MET A 744 -6.16 1.57 19.86
C MET A 744 -6.43 2.06 18.44
N THR A 745 -5.43 2.73 17.86
CA THR A 745 -5.40 3.15 16.45
C THR A 745 -4.01 2.92 15.85
N ARG A 746 -3.91 2.84 14.52
CA ARG A 746 -2.60 2.64 13.86
C ARG A 746 -1.62 3.78 14.15
N GLU A 747 -2.11 5.01 14.25
CA GLU A 747 -1.34 6.24 14.54
C GLU A 747 -0.73 6.21 15.94
N ALA A 748 -1.46 5.66 16.93
CA ALA A 748 -0.98 5.51 18.30
C ALA A 748 -0.03 4.31 18.46
N LEU A 749 -0.26 3.23 17.71
CA LEU A 749 0.49 1.98 17.80
C LEU A 749 1.68 1.94 16.82
N ARG A 750 2.40 3.05 16.70
CA ARG A 750 3.59 3.18 15.85
C ARG A 750 4.76 2.27 16.32
N PRO A 751 5.70 1.93 15.43
CA PRO A 751 6.97 1.33 15.84
C PRO A 751 7.62 2.09 17.01
N GLY A 752 8.14 1.37 18.00
CA GLY A 752 8.65 1.95 19.25
C GLY A 752 7.63 2.05 20.39
N THR A 753 6.33 1.87 20.13
CA THR A 753 5.31 1.69 21.18
C THR A 753 5.60 0.44 21.99
N VAL A 754 5.50 0.52 23.31
CA VAL A 754 5.81 -0.59 24.22
C VAL A 754 4.54 -1.35 24.53
N PHE A 755 4.56 -2.68 24.46
CA PHE A 755 3.49 -3.52 24.99
C PHE A 755 3.95 -4.16 26.30
N ALA A 756 3.23 -3.89 27.38
CA ALA A 756 3.49 -4.51 28.68
C ALA A 756 2.44 -5.59 28.94
N ASP A 757 2.87 -6.85 29.03
CA ASP A 757 1.96 -7.94 29.40
C ASP A 757 1.66 -7.87 30.92
N PRO A 758 0.60 -8.53 31.41
CA PRO A 758 0.25 -8.48 32.84
C PRO A 758 1.25 -9.22 33.74
N TYR A 759 2.13 -10.06 33.18
CA TYR A 759 2.93 -11.03 33.92
C TYR A 759 4.43 -10.70 33.95
N GLY A 760 4.85 -9.59 33.37
CA GLY A 760 6.22 -9.08 33.45
C GLY A 760 7.06 -9.25 32.19
N HIS A 761 6.46 -9.47 31.03
CA HIS A 761 7.13 -9.44 29.73
C HIS A 761 6.79 -8.14 28.98
N LEU A 762 7.79 -7.53 28.38
CA LEU A 762 7.65 -6.32 27.58
C LEU A 762 8.08 -6.60 26.14
N LEU A 763 7.33 -6.06 25.20
CA LEU A 763 7.67 -6.05 23.77
C LEU A 763 7.69 -4.63 23.26
N VAL A 764 8.37 -4.41 22.14
CA VAL A 764 8.34 -3.14 21.39
C VAL A 764 7.68 -3.42 20.06
N VAL A 765 6.67 -2.64 19.67
CA VAL A 765 6.11 -2.70 18.31
C VAL A 765 7.25 -2.40 17.33
N ALA A 766 7.53 -3.34 16.43
CA ALA A 766 8.61 -3.25 15.47
C ALA A 766 8.10 -2.77 14.12
N ARG A 767 7.00 -3.35 13.61
CA ARG A 767 6.50 -3.03 12.26
C ARG A 767 5.04 -3.43 12.06
N TRP A 768 4.35 -2.69 11.21
CA TRP A 768 3.08 -3.10 10.60
C TRP A 768 3.32 -3.65 9.20
N LEU A 769 2.77 -4.83 8.93
CA LEU A 769 2.65 -5.38 7.59
C LEU A 769 1.19 -5.26 7.17
N PRO A 770 0.90 -4.52 6.10
CA PRO A 770 -0.47 -4.36 5.64
C PRO A 770 -1.01 -5.71 5.16
N GLN A 771 -2.33 -5.85 5.20
CA GLN A 771 -3.04 -6.93 4.52
C GLN A 771 -2.73 -6.84 3.02
N GLY A 772 -2.33 -7.96 2.39
CA GLY A 772 -2.08 -8.05 0.95
C GLY A 772 -3.38 -8.29 0.16
N GLY A 773 -3.29 -8.70 -1.11
CA GLY A 773 -4.46 -9.17 -1.87
C GLY A 773 -5.11 -10.35 -1.15
N ASP A 774 -4.36 -11.44 -1.04
CA ASP A 774 -4.76 -12.69 -0.39
C ASP A 774 -4.02 -12.94 0.95
N GLU A 775 -3.07 -12.08 1.30
CA GLU A 775 -2.20 -12.25 2.47
C GLU A 775 -2.76 -11.56 3.73
N TYR A 776 -2.58 -12.23 4.87
CA TYR A 776 -2.92 -11.70 6.19
C TYR A 776 -1.95 -10.59 6.61
N GLY A 777 -2.47 -9.43 7.00
CA GLY A 777 -1.68 -8.37 7.60
C GLY A 777 -1.19 -8.78 8.99
N ILE A 778 -0.04 -8.27 9.44
CA ILE A 778 0.58 -8.69 10.69
C ILE A 778 1.14 -7.47 11.43
N LEU A 779 0.87 -7.39 12.74
CA LEU A 779 1.64 -6.53 13.64
C LEU A 779 2.81 -7.33 14.22
N VAL A 780 4.03 -6.83 14.06
CA VAL A 780 5.25 -7.46 14.56
C VAL A 780 5.77 -6.69 15.76
N GLY A 781 6.09 -7.38 16.85
CA GLY A 781 6.86 -6.87 17.97
C GLY A 781 8.26 -7.48 18.05
N ALA A 782 9.12 -6.86 18.83
CA ALA A 782 10.43 -7.36 19.21
C ALA A 782 10.55 -7.48 20.74
N ASP A 783 11.19 -8.54 21.21
CA ASP A 783 11.46 -8.79 22.61
C ASP A 783 12.91 -9.22 22.82
N ALA A 784 13.40 -9.08 24.05
CA ALA A 784 14.69 -9.60 24.47
C ALA A 784 14.53 -10.59 25.63
N GLN A 785 15.42 -11.56 25.71
CA GLN A 785 15.41 -12.62 26.70
C GLN A 785 16.46 -12.35 27.78
N PRO A 786 16.36 -12.96 28.98
CA PRO A 786 17.33 -12.74 30.06
C PRO A 786 18.79 -13.09 29.71
N ASP A 787 19.00 -13.97 28.73
CA ASP A 787 20.31 -14.31 28.18
C ASP A 787 20.88 -13.24 27.22
N GLY A 788 20.08 -12.22 26.92
CA GLY A 788 20.40 -11.12 26.01
C GLY A 788 19.91 -11.33 24.58
N THR A 789 19.38 -12.50 24.23
CA THR A 789 18.91 -12.82 22.88
C THR A 789 17.72 -11.93 22.50
N VAL A 790 17.73 -11.34 21.30
CA VAL A 790 16.64 -10.50 20.78
C VAL A 790 15.91 -11.26 19.68
N GLY A 791 14.58 -11.24 19.68
CA GLY A 791 13.75 -11.92 18.70
C GLY A 791 12.53 -11.11 18.27
N ARG A 792 11.85 -11.57 17.22
CA ARG A 792 10.59 -11.01 16.74
C ARG A 792 9.41 -11.91 17.09
N ARG A 793 8.24 -11.29 17.28
CA ARG A 793 6.97 -11.94 17.62
C ARG A 793 5.84 -11.36 16.77
N ARG A 794 5.06 -12.21 16.12
CA ARG A 794 3.79 -11.80 15.52
C ARG A 794 2.79 -11.47 16.63
N PHE A 795 1.90 -10.51 16.40
CA PHE A 795 0.80 -10.20 17.30
C PHE A 795 -0.26 -11.29 17.24
N TRP A 796 -0.55 -11.89 18.38
CA TRP A 796 -1.69 -12.77 18.63
C TRP A 796 -1.76 -13.06 20.13
N ARG A 797 -2.81 -13.78 20.58
CA ARG A 797 -3.05 -14.06 22.01
C ARG A 797 -1.90 -14.77 22.73
N GLY A 798 -1.12 -15.58 22.02
CA GLY A 798 -0.02 -16.35 22.61
C GLY A 798 1.25 -15.53 22.91
N SER A 799 1.44 -14.40 22.23
CA SER A 799 2.66 -13.56 22.34
C SER A 799 2.39 -12.20 22.99
N PHE A 800 1.21 -11.61 22.76
CA PHE A 800 0.80 -10.32 23.32
C PHE A 800 -0.32 -10.51 24.34
N LEU A 801 0.01 -11.03 25.52
CA LEU A 801 -0.97 -11.31 26.56
C LEU A 801 -1.58 -10.02 27.11
N PHE A 802 -2.90 -9.90 27.04
CA PHE A 802 -3.65 -8.76 27.55
C PHE A 802 -4.79 -9.18 28.49
N HIS A 803 -5.03 -8.36 29.51
CA HIS A 803 -6.22 -8.44 30.36
C HIS A 803 -6.64 -7.01 30.76
N PRO A 804 -7.95 -6.66 30.68
CA PRO A 804 -8.41 -5.30 30.93
C PRO A 804 -8.43 -4.90 32.41
N ASP A 805 -8.38 -5.86 33.34
CA ASP A 805 -8.32 -5.60 34.78
C ASP A 805 -7.01 -4.90 35.18
N THR A 806 -7.14 -3.73 35.81
CA THR A 806 -6.05 -2.85 36.24
C THR A 806 -5.77 -2.90 37.74
N THR A 807 -6.48 -3.76 38.49
CA THR A 807 -6.41 -3.82 39.97
C THR A 807 -4.99 -4.06 40.50
N HIS A 808 -4.17 -4.75 39.72
CA HIS A 808 -2.83 -5.16 40.13
C HIS A 808 -1.71 -4.70 39.20
N VAL A 809 -2.00 -4.46 37.92
CA VAL A 809 -1.03 -4.09 36.89
C VAL A 809 -1.75 -3.32 35.77
N GLY A 810 -1.09 -2.35 35.16
CA GLY A 810 -1.58 -1.69 33.95
C GLY A 810 -0.99 -2.30 32.67
N ALA A 811 -1.53 -3.42 32.18
CA ALA A 811 -1.08 -4.09 30.95
C ALA A 811 -1.49 -3.32 29.66
N GLY A 812 -1.00 -3.73 28.49
CA GLY A 812 -1.39 -3.19 27.18
C GLY A 812 -0.32 -2.31 26.51
N PHE A 813 -0.72 -1.64 25.43
CA PHE A 813 0.13 -0.73 24.66
C PHE A 813 0.36 0.59 25.38
N LYS A 814 1.61 1.06 25.34
CA LYS A 814 2.09 2.25 26.03
C LYS A 814 2.97 3.12 25.14
N GLY A 815 2.74 4.43 25.20
CA GLY A 815 3.61 5.46 24.63
C GLY A 815 4.66 5.91 25.64
N TRP A 816 5.72 6.55 25.15
CA TRP A 816 6.75 7.18 25.97
C TRP A 816 6.29 8.54 26.48
N ARG A 817 6.28 8.73 27.80
CA ARG A 817 5.92 10.03 28.39
C ARG A 817 6.88 11.10 27.88
N PRO A 818 6.38 12.19 27.25
CA PRO A 818 7.27 13.23 26.73
C PRO A 818 8.06 13.90 27.84
N ILE A 819 9.37 14.06 27.60
CA ILE A 819 10.30 14.74 28.49
C ILE A 819 10.64 16.10 27.90
N VAL A 820 10.35 17.15 28.67
CA VAL A 820 10.69 18.54 28.34
C VAL A 820 11.96 18.92 29.10
N TYR A 821 12.93 19.50 28.40
CA TYR A 821 14.14 20.06 28.99
C TYR A 821 14.13 21.57 28.88
N ASP A 822 14.16 22.26 30.02
CA ASP A 822 14.34 23.70 30.07
C ASP A 822 15.84 24.02 30.08
N ARG A 823 16.34 24.66 29.02
CA ARG A 823 17.77 25.01 28.91
C ARG A 823 18.21 26.10 29.87
N ARG A 824 17.31 27.01 30.27
CA ARG A 824 17.62 28.12 31.17
C ARG A 824 17.73 27.63 32.60
N GLU A 825 16.84 26.73 33.00
CA GLU A 825 16.82 26.13 34.34
C GLU A 825 17.66 24.85 34.43
N GLN A 826 18.09 24.31 33.29
CA GLN A 826 18.78 23.02 33.16
C GLN A 826 18.00 21.87 33.83
N SER A 827 16.66 21.94 33.77
CA SER A 827 15.73 21.04 34.45
C SER A 827 14.99 20.13 33.48
N TYR A 828 14.62 18.94 33.94
CA TYR A 828 13.86 17.94 33.18
C TYR A 828 12.48 17.74 33.81
N THR A 829 11.44 17.81 32.98
CA THR A 829 10.05 17.62 33.41
C THR A 829 9.37 16.59 32.52
N ALA A 830 8.66 15.64 33.14
CA ALA A 830 7.80 14.70 32.43
C ALA A 830 6.36 15.24 32.43
N LEU A 831 5.71 15.27 31.26
CA LEU A 831 4.35 15.82 31.13
C LEU A 831 3.30 14.92 31.82
N ALA A 832 2.31 15.51 32.48
CA ALA A 832 1.17 14.76 33.04
C ALA A 832 0.20 14.26 31.94
N ASN A 833 -0.69 13.33 32.27
CA ASN A 833 -1.63 12.73 31.30
C ASN A 833 -2.52 13.78 30.62
N GLU A 834 -3.02 14.75 31.37
CA GLU A 834 -3.89 15.82 30.87
C GLU A 834 -3.14 16.75 29.91
N GLU A 835 -1.88 17.04 30.21
CA GLU A 835 -1.03 17.87 29.35
C GLU A 835 -0.68 17.19 28.04
N ILE A 836 -0.47 15.87 28.06
CA ILE A 836 -0.19 15.08 26.84
C ILE A 836 -1.40 15.14 25.92
N THR A 837 -2.61 14.88 26.44
CA THR A 837 -3.84 14.88 25.65
C THR A 837 -4.20 16.27 25.12
N ALA A 838 -3.88 17.35 25.86
CA ALA A 838 -4.18 18.71 25.45
C ALA A 838 -3.21 19.28 24.38
N ARG A 839 -2.03 18.69 24.19
CA ARG A 839 -0.99 19.20 23.28
C ARG A 839 -0.99 18.43 21.97
N ALA A 840 -1.10 19.14 20.85
CA ALA A 840 -0.94 18.56 19.52
C ALA A 840 0.49 18.01 19.31
N GLY A 841 0.61 16.93 18.53
CA GLY A 841 1.90 16.32 18.17
C GLY A 841 2.36 15.16 19.06
N TYR A 842 1.71 14.93 20.21
CA TYR A 842 1.91 13.71 21.01
C TYR A 842 0.79 12.71 20.78
N THR A 843 1.09 11.42 20.95
CA THR A 843 0.05 10.40 21.03
C THR A 843 -0.78 10.66 22.29
N PRO A 844 -2.10 10.85 22.21
CA PRO A 844 -2.88 11.22 23.38
C PRO A 844 -2.90 10.09 24.42
N TYR A 845 -3.06 10.44 25.69
CA TYR A 845 -3.31 9.46 26.73
C TYR A 845 -4.72 8.88 26.58
N SER A 846 -4.88 7.56 26.73
CA SER A 846 -6.18 6.90 26.61
C SER A 846 -6.29 5.65 27.48
N LEU A 847 -7.46 5.49 28.10
CA LEU A 847 -7.86 4.28 28.85
C LEU A 847 -8.66 3.30 27.98
N GLU A 848 -8.82 3.58 26.69
CA GLU A 848 -9.67 2.82 25.77
C GLU A 848 -9.39 1.30 25.78
N GLN A 849 -8.12 0.90 25.92
CA GLN A 849 -7.72 -0.50 25.93
C GLN A 849 -8.33 -1.30 27.10
N TYR A 850 -8.65 -0.63 28.20
CA TYR A 850 -9.21 -1.25 29.41
C TYR A 850 -10.74 -1.28 29.40
N ALA A 851 -11.37 -0.70 28.38
CA ALA A 851 -12.80 -0.78 28.19
C ALA A 851 -13.17 -2.13 27.54
N GLY A 852 -14.12 -2.85 28.15
CA GLY A 852 -14.63 -4.11 27.61
C GLY A 852 -13.84 -5.34 28.06
N THR A 853 -13.91 -6.38 27.23
CA THR A 853 -13.38 -7.71 27.50
C THR A 853 -12.05 -7.96 26.77
N THR A 854 -11.31 -8.97 27.22
CA THR A 854 -10.12 -9.46 26.50
C THR A 854 -10.44 -9.83 25.05
N ASP A 855 -11.62 -10.37 24.77
CA ASP A 855 -12.01 -10.76 23.42
C ASP A 855 -12.18 -9.55 22.49
N GLU A 856 -12.89 -8.51 22.95
CA GLU A 856 -13.09 -7.28 22.21
C GLU A 856 -11.76 -6.55 21.92
N PHE A 857 -10.78 -6.60 22.83
CA PHE A 857 -9.44 -6.07 22.58
C PHE A 857 -8.76 -6.73 21.37
N TYR A 858 -8.71 -8.07 21.33
CA TYR A 858 -8.09 -8.76 20.20
C TYR A 858 -8.90 -8.58 18.92
N GLU A 859 -10.23 -8.64 18.99
CA GLU A 859 -11.08 -8.43 17.82
C GLU A 859 -10.86 -7.03 17.19
N ARG A 860 -10.72 -6.01 18.03
CA ARG A 860 -10.36 -4.66 17.58
C ARG A 860 -8.97 -4.57 16.97
N MET A 861 -7.96 -5.16 17.61
CA MET A 861 -6.61 -5.21 17.05
C MET A 861 -6.58 -5.91 15.70
N GLU A 862 -7.29 -7.01 15.56
CA GLU A 862 -7.36 -7.72 14.28
C GLU A 862 -8.07 -6.90 13.20
N GLY A 863 -9.08 -6.09 13.54
CA GLY A 863 -9.69 -5.16 12.59
C GLY A 863 -8.76 -3.99 12.19
N LEU A 864 -7.89 -3.55 13.10
CA LEU A 864 -6.86 -2.57 12.79
C LEU A 864 -5.79 -3.17 11.87
N ILE A 865 -5.38 -4.41 12.09
CA ILE A 865 -4.37 -5.11 11.27
C ILE A 865 -4.93 -5.45 9.89
N ASN A 866 -6.16 -6.00 9.86
CA ASN A 866 -6.83 -6.50 8.68
C ASN A 866 -8.16 -5.76 8.47
N PRO A 867 -8.12 -4.56 7.85
CA PRO A 867 -9.31 -3.74 7.66
C PRO A 867 -10.24 -4.28 6.57
N ARG A 868 -9.74 -5.14 5.66
CA ARG A 868 -10.58 -5.82 4.67
C ARG A 868 -11.01 -7.18 5.21
N PRO A 869 -12.20 -7.66 4.82
CA PRO A 869 -12.61 -9.01 5.15
C PRO A 869 -11.60 -10.06 4.72
N LEU A 870 -11.51 -11.12 5.51
CA LEU A 870 -10.53 -12.21 5.33
C LEU A 870 -11.25 -13.52 5.03
N ASP A 871 -10.65 -14.38 4.22
CA ASP A 871 -11.09 -15.77 4.12
C ASP A 871 -10.88 -16.46 5.49
N PRO A 872 -11.95 -16.88 6.19
CA PRO A 872 -11.82 -17.50 7.50
C PRO A 872 -11.02 -18.82 7.44
N ILE A 873 -10.92 -19.48 6.29
CA ILE A 873 -10.08 -20.66 6.12
C ILE A 873 -8.60 -20.30 6.23
N GLN A 874 -8.14 -19.25 5.54
CA GLN A 874 -6.73 -18.83 5.61
C GLN A 874 -6.36 -18.36 7.02
N VAL A 875 -7.26 -17.65 7.70
CA VAL A 875 -7.03 -17.25 9.10
C VAL A 875 -6.89 -18.49 10.00
N GLN A 876 -7.76 -19.49 9.83
CA GLN A 876 -7.69 -20.72 10.60
C GLN A 876 -6.37 -21.47 10.37
N ILE A 877 -5.86 -21.51 9.14
CA ILE A 877 -4.57 -22.10 8.79
C ILE A 877 -3.43 -21.32 9.47
N SER A 878 -3.43 -19.99 9.38
CA SER A 878 -2.43 -19.12 10.01
C SER A 878 -2.37 -19.32 11.54
N LEU A 879 -3.53 -19.46 12.20
CA LEU A 879 -3.58 -19.78 13.63
C LEU A 879 -3.00 -21.16 13.96
N ILE A 880 -3.20 -22.15 13.08
CA ILE A 880 -2.61 -23.49 13.23
C ILE A 880 -1.10 -23.44 13.03
N ASP A 881 -0.61 -22.68 12.05
CA ASP A 881 0.83 -22.51 11.82
C ASP A 881 1.50 -21.86 13.05
N ALA A 882 0.87 -20.85 13.66
CA ALA A 882 1.36 -20.24 14.91
C ALA A 882 1.38 -21.23 16.10
N LEU A 883 0.41 -22.16 16.17
CA LEU A 883 0.41 -23.25 17.14
C LEU A 883 1.55 -24.24 16.87
N ASP A 884 1.77 -24.61 15.61
CA ASP A 884 2.84 -25.52 15.17
C ASP A 884 4.22 -24.98 15.57
N GLU A 885 4.50 -23.69 15.28
CA GLU A 885 5.73 -23.02 15.71
C GLU A 885 5.90 -23.05 17.25
N SER A 886 4.80 -22.85 17.99
CA SER A 886 4.82 -22.87 19.46
C SER A 886 5.19 -24.24 20.00
N ILE A 887 4.75 -25.30 19.34
CA ILE A 887 5.07 -26.70 19.64
C ILE A 887 6.50 -27.02 19.26
N ALA A 888 6.96 -26.64 18.07
CA ALA A 888 8.34 -26.86 17.63
C ALA A 888 9.35 -26.28 18.63
N ARG A 889 9.11 -25.05 19.10
CA ARG A 889 9.96 -24.44 20.13
C ARG A 889 9.86 -25.15 21.49
N ARG A 890 8.69 -25.70 21.83
CA ARG A 890 8.52 -26.48 23.07
C ARG A 890 9.30 -27.79 23.02
N VAL A 891 9.37 -28.46 21.87
CA VAL A 891 10.23 -29.65 21.69
C VAL A 891 11.65 -29.35 22.12
N VAL A 892 12.22 -28.26 21.61
CA VAL A 892 13.58 -27.82 21.99
C VAL A 892 13.69 -27.53 23.51
N SER A 893 12.72 -26.82 24.09
CA SER A 893 12.74 -26.51 25.54
C SER A 893 12.66 -27.76 26.41
N VAL A 894 11.82 -28.73 26.05
CA VAL A 894 11.66 -29.99 26.80
C VAL A 894 12.93 -30.84 26.68
N ASP A 895 13.48 -30.97 25.47
CA ASP A 895 14.71 -31.72 25.21
C ASP A 895 15.92 -31.15 25.96
N ASN A 896 16.01 -29.81 26.06
CA ASN A 896 17.03 -29.15 26.87
C ASN A 896 16.90 -29.52 28.35
N GLY A 897 15.67 -29.59 28.88
CA GLY A 897 15.41 -30.07 30.24
C GLY A 897 15.80 -31.53 30.45
N GLU A 898 15.49 -32.42 29.51
CA GLU A 898 15.91 -33.83 29.57
C GLU A 898 17.43 -33.99 29.53
N ARG A 899 18.11 -33.17 28.72
CA ARG A 899 19.57 -33.15 28.66
C ARG A 899 20.17 -32.72 29.99
N TRP A 900 19.66 -31.65 30.60
CA TRP A 900 20.10 -31.20 31.92
C TRP A 900 19.93 -32.29 32.97
N VAL A 901 18.77 -32.97 33.02
CA VAL A 901 18.54 -34.05 33.99
C VAL A 901 19.57 -35.17 33.83
N ARG A 902 19.89 -35.54 32.58
CA ARG A 902 20.88 -36.57 32.26
C ARG A 902 22.28 -36.16 32.69
N ASP A 903 22.68 -34.94 32.37
CA ASP A 903 24.02 -34.40 32.64
C ASP A 903 24.24 -34.13 34.14
N ASN A 904 23.16 -33.90 34.89
CA ASN A 904 23.17 -33.64 36.33
C ASN A 904 22.82 -34.87 37.19
N GLY A 905 22.89 -36.08 36.62
CA GLY A 905 22.73 -37.34 37.36
C GLY A 905 21.35 -37.56 37.97
N GLY A 906 20.30 -37.02 37.35
CA GLY A 906 18.92 -37.19 37.80
C GLY A 906 18.57 -36.41 39.07
N ARG A 907 19.37 -35.40 39.44
CA ARG A 907 19.07 -34.53 40.59
C ARG A 907 17.69 -33.88 40.45
N THR A 908 16.90 -33.94 41.52
CA THR A 908 15.62 -33.26 41.59
C THR A 908 15.82 -31.75 41.53
N MET A 909 15.10 -31.12 40.63
CA MET A 909 14.99 -29.67 40.52
C MET A 909 13.89 -29.17 41.44
N GLU A 910 14.26 -28.41 42.45
CA GLU A 910 13.30 -27.85 43.41
C GLU A 910 12.26 -26.98 42.69
N MET A 911 10.98 -27.22 43.00
CA MET A 911 9.88 -26.42 42.49
C MET A 911 9.69 -25.19 43.40
N PRO A 912 9.58 -23.97 42.85
CA PRO A 912 9.19 -22.79 43.62
C PRO A 912 7.76 -22.88 44.18
N GLU A 913 7.44 -22.03 45.15
CA GLU A 913 6.11 -21.96 45.75
C GLU A 913 5.28 -20.80 45.20
N GLY A 914 3.96 -20.99 45.17
CA GLY A 914 2.99 -20.01 44.74
C GLY A 914 3.21 -19.57 43.29
N GLY A 915 3.02 -18.28 43.01
CA GLY A 915 3.25 -17.75 41.68
C GLY A 915 4.70 -17.88 41.21
N ALA A 916 5.68 -18.04 42.13
CA ALA A 916 7.11 -17.98 41.83
C ALA A 916 7.55 -19.00 40.77
N ILE A 917 6.71 -20.01 40.51
CA ILE A 917 6.88 -20.94 39.39
C ILE A 917 6.99 -20.23 38.03
N PHE A 918 6.51 -18.98 37.90
CA PHE A 918 6.54 -18.17 36.67
C PHE A 918 7.62 -17.06 36.67
N GLN A 919 8.36 -16.87 37.76
CA GLN A 919 9.19 -15.68 37.99
C GLN A 919 10.52 -15.95 38.69
N THR A 920 10.88 -17.22 38.90
CA THR A 920 12.12 -17.57 39.62
C THR A 920 13.33 -17.48 38.67
N GLY A 921 14.53 -17.64 39.22
CA GLY A 921 15.75 -17.85 38.43
C GLY A 921 16.33 -19.25 38.63
N GLY A 922 17.37 -19.56 37.86
CA GLY A 922 18.09 -20.84 37.95
C GLY A 922 17.40 -21.97 37.17
N PRO A 923 17.78 -23.24 37.44
CA PRO A 923 17.36 -24.37 36.61
C PRO A 923 15.85 -24.50 36.40
N TRP A 924 15.03 -24.15 37.41
CA TRP A 924 13.58 -24.21 37.25
C TRP A 924 13.09 -23.30 36.12
N GLU A 925 13.51 -22.03 36.07
CA GLU A 925 13.07 -21.10 35.02
C GLU A 925 13.57 -21.53 33.63
N GLU A 926 14.76 -22.12 33.56
CA GLU A 926 15.37 -22.57 32.30
C GLU A 926 14.67 -23.81 31.72
N TYR A 927 14.23 -24.76 32.56
CA TYR A 927 13.81 -26.10 32.11
C TYR A 927 12.39 -26.49 32.46
N SER A 928 11.77 -25.88 33.49
CA SER A 928 10.33 -25.99 33.71
C SER A 928 9.63 -25.07 32.72
N THR A 929 8.59 -25.53 32.06
CA THR A 929 7.95 -24.78 30.97
C THR A 929 6.63 -24.08 31.37
N PRO A 930 6.36 -23.64 32.62
CA PRO A 930 5.01 -23.24 33.04
C PRO A 930 4.50 -22.02 32.27
N SER A 931 5.34 -20.99 32.08
CA SER A 931 4.99 -19.82 31.26
C SER A 931 4.69 -20.19 29.81
N ARG A 932 5.44 -21.14 29.25
CA ARG A 932 5.32 -21.61 27.87
C ARG A 932 4.09 -22.49 27.68
N ASP A 933 3.82 -23.38 28.63
CA ASP A 933 2.70 -24.32 28.61
C ASP A 933 1.38 -23.58 28.80
N MET A 934 1.36 -22.52 29.62
CA MET A 934 0.22 -21.59 29.67
C MET A 934 -0.07 -20.95 28.31
N ARG A 935 0.95 -20.45 27.62
CA ARG A 935 0.79 -19.86 26.27
C ARG A 935 0.37 -20.91 25.25
N LEU A 936 0.89 -22.13 25.35
CA LEU A 936 0.47 -23.25 24.51
C LEU A 936 -1.02 -23.57 24.70
N LEU A 937 -1.51 -23.61 25.94
CA LEU A 937 -2.93 -23.81 26.23
C LEU A 937 -3.82 -22.70 25.64
N ILE A 938 -3.39 -21.43 25.78
CA ILE A 938 -4.08 -20.28 25.15
C ILE A 938 -4.09 -20.43 23.62
N ALA A 939 -3.01 -20.94 23.04
CA ALA A 939 -2.92 -21.18 21.60
C ALA A 939 -3.91 -22.26 21.14
N MET A 940 -4.01 -23.36 21.88
CA MET A 940 -4.99 -24.41 21.61
C MET A 940 -6.43 -23.87 21.71
N ASP A 941 -6.75 -23.08 22.74
CA ASP A 941 -8.07 -22.46 22.91
C ASP A 941 -8.37 -21.47 21.76
N THR A 942 -7.38 -20.71 21.31
CA THR A 942 -7.50 -19.76 20.19
C THR A 942 -7.78 -20.49 18.87
N VAL A 943 -7.02 -21.55 18.58
CA VAL A 943 -7.23 -22.37 17.38
C VAL A 943 -8.63 -22.98 17.41
N THR A 944 -8.97 -23.70 18.48
CA THR A 944 -10.24 -24.44 18.60
C THR A 944 -11.48 -23.54 18.66
N GLY A 945 -11.35 -22.33 19.25
CA GLY A 945 -12.43 -21.36 19.38
C GLY A 945 -12.65 -20.46 18.15
N PHE A 946 -11.72 -20.43 17.19
CA PHE A 946 -11.82 -19.55 16.02
C PHE A 946 -13.13 -19.68 15.21
N PRO A 947 -13.73 -20.87 15.00
CA PRO A 947 -15.03 -20.97 14.34
C PRO A 947 -16.14 -20.15 15.02
N GLU A 948 -16.08 -19.95 16.34
CA GLU A 948 -17.03 -19.08 17.06
C GLU A 948 -16.76 -17.60 16.79
N VAL A 949 -15.48 -17.22 16.61
CA VAL A 949 -15.10 -15.85 16.24
C VAL A 949 -15.69 -15.49 14.88
N VAL A 950 -15.67 -16.43 13.92
CA VAL A 950 -16.34 -16.26 12.60
C VAL A 950 -17.83 -16.02 12.78
N ARG A 951 -18.50 -16.79 13.66
CA ARG A 951 -19.93 -16.60 13.95
C ARG A 951 -20.24 -15.25 14.55
N ARG A 952 -19.42 -14.77 15.50
CA ARG A 952 -19.63 -13.47 16.16
C ARG A 952 -19.35 -12.28 15.24
N ASN A 953 -18.46 -12.45 14.25
CA ASN A 953 -17.96 -11.37 13.41
C ASN A 953 -18.06 -11.65 11.90
N PRO A 954 -19.23 -12.03 11.34
CA PRO A 954 -19.33 -12.54 9.98
C PRO A 954 -18.92 -11.50 8.92
N ALA A 955 -19.19 -10.22 9.16
CA ALA A 955 -18.78 -9.13 8.27
C ALA A 955 -17.24 -9.03 8.11
N ARG A 956 -16.47 -9.37 9.16
CA ARG A 956 -14.99 -9.38 9.10
C ARG A 956 -14.44 -10.50 8.23
N PHE A 957 -15.27 -11.48 7.88
CA PHE A 957 -14.89 -12.61 7.05
C PHE A 957 -15.63 -12.62 5.70
N GLY A 958 -16.39 -11.55 5.40
CA GLY A 958 -17.15 -11.46 4.15
C GLY A 958 -18.25 -12.52 4.06
N VAL A 959 -18.68 -13.08 5.19
CA VAL A 959 -19.57 -14.23 5.24
C VAL A 959 -21.03 -13.76 5.30
N THR A 960 -21.84 -14.23 4.36
CA THR A 960 -23.30 -14.06 4.36
C THR A 960 -24.01 -15.26 4.99
N ASP A 961 -23.62 -16.48 4.62
CA ASP A 961 -24.08 -17.73 5.24
C ASP A 961 -23.12 -18.17 6.35
N VAL A 962 -23.43 -17.74 7.57
CA VAL A 962 -22.58 -17.94 8.75
C VAL A 962 -22.42 -19.40 9.11
N ASP A 963 -23.51 -20.18 9.12
CA ASP A 963 -23.46 -21.57 9.55
C ASP A 963 -22.69 -22.43 8.55
N ALA A 964 -22.90 -22.24 7.24
CA ALA A 964 -22.14 -22.95 6.23
C ALA A 964 -20.64 -22.61 6.28
N ALA A 965 -20.29 -21.35 6.49
CA ALA A 965 -18.88 -20.94 6.62
C ALA A 965 -18.23 -21.56 7.86
N VAL A 966 -18.91 -21.54 9.01
CA VAL A 966 -18.39 -22.12 10.25
C VAL A 966 -18.15 -23.62 10.10
N GLU A 967 -19.05 -24.37 9.46
CA GLU A 967 -18.85 -25.79 9.22
C GLU A 967 -17.67 -26.07 8.28
N ARG A 968 -17.48 -25.26 7.22
CA ARG A 968 -16.28 -25.35 6.36
C ARG A 968 -15.00 -25.11 7.15
N VAL A 969 -14.99 -24.09 8.01
CA VAL A 969 -13.84 -23.77 8.88
C VAL A 969 -13.54 -24.91 9.84
N ARG A 970 -14.56 -25.50 10.48
CA ARG A 970 -14.39 -26.67 11.36
C ARG A 970 -13.82 -27.87 10.60
N ALA A 971 -14.34 -28.17 9.42
CA ALA A 971 -13.86 -29.28 8.61
C ALA A 971 -12.38 -29.11 8.25
N ARG A 972 -12.01 -27.92 7.76
CA ARG A 972 -10.63 -27.59 7.38
C ARG A 972 -9.68 -27.56 8.58
N GLN A 973 -10.12 -27.02 9.71
CA GLN A 973 -9.37 -27.05 10.97
C GLN A 973 -9.02 -28.50 11.35
N GLN A 974 -10.00 -29.41 11.36
CA GLN A 974 -9.77 -30.81 11.73
C GLN A 974 -8.84 -31.53 10.75
N GLU A 975 -9.00 -31.28 9.46
CA GLU A 975 -8.12 -31.82 8.41
C GLU A 975 -6.67 -31.39 8.65
N THR A 976 -6.41 -30.09 8.77
CA THR A 976 -5.06 -29.54 8.92
C THR A 976 -4.42 -29.98 10.25
N LEU A 977 -5.16 -29.99 11.35
CA LEU A 977 -4.63 -30.45 12.65
C LEU A 977 -4.21 -31.92 12.64
N ARG A 978 -4.88 -32.76 11.85
CA ARG A 978 -4.53 -34.20 11.71
C ARG A 978 -3.36 -34.42 10.76
N SER A 979 -3.14 -33.55 9.79
CA SER A 979 -2.05 -33.69 8.81
C SER A 979 -0.71 -33.18 9.33
N ARG A 980 -0.71 -32.18 10.21
CA ARG A 980 0.50 -31.62 10.83
C ARG A 980 1.02 -32.52 11.95
N THR A 981 2.29 -32.91 11.86
CA THR A 981 2.93 -33.81 12.83
C THR A 981 4.28 -33.31 13.30
N PHE A 982 4.66 -33.69 14.51
CA PHE A 982 6.00 -33.51 15.06
C PHE A 982 6.41 -34.78 15.83
N GLN A 983 7.67 -34.84 16.24
CA GLN A 983 8.22 -35.98 16.97
C GLN A 983 9.02 -35.53 18.19
N TYR A 984 9.04 -36.39 19.22
CA TYR A 984 9.93 -36.25 20.37
C TYR A 984 10.51 -37.62 20.75
N VAL A 985 11.61 -37.65 21.50
CA VAL A 985 12.28 -38.90 21.90
C VAL A 985 11.78 -39.34 23.28
N ARG A 986 11.20 -40.53 23.37
CA ARG A 986 10.73 -41.14 24.63
C ARG A 986 11.88 -41.45 25.59
N SER A 987 11.55 -41.72 26.85
CA SER A 987 12.48 -42.12 27.91
C SER A 987 13.27 -43.40 27.58
N ASP A 988 12.77 -44.25 26.68
CA ASP A 988 13.46 -45.46 26.19
C ASP A 988 14.30 -45.23 24.92
N GLY A 989 14.40 -43.98 24.45
CA GLY A 989 15.17 -43.58 23.27
C GLY A 989 14.43 -43.78 21.94
N GLN A 990 13.20 -44.30 21.94
CA GLN A 990 12.40 -44.42 20.72
C GLN A 990 11.73 -43.10 20.34
N SER A 991 11.53 -42.86 19.05
CA SER A 991 10.78 -41.69 18.58
C SER A 991 9.27 -41.90 18.76
N GLN A 992 8.58 -40.90 19.30
CA GLN A 992 7.11 -40.82 19.38
C GLN A 992 6.63 -39.70 18.46
N GLN A 993 5.79 -40.04 17.49
CA GLN A 993 5.13 -39.06 16.62
C GLN A 993 3.76 -38.68 17.20
N LEU A 994 3.42 -37.39 17.10
CA LEU A 994 2.12 -36.84 17.47
C LEU A 994 1.61 -35.90 16.38
N THR A 995 0.29 -35.84 16.21
CA THR A 995 -0.37 -34.80 15.42
C THR A 995 -0.68 -33.57 16.27
N LEU A 996 -0.97 -32.42 15.65
CA LEU A 996 -1.50 -31.26 16.37
C LEU A 996 -2.88 -31.54 16.97
N ALA A 997 -3.68 -32.38 16.32
CA ALA A 997 -4.96 -32.85 16.85
C ALA A 997 -4.78 -33.64 18.17
N ASP A 998 -3.75 -34.49 18.26
CA ASP A 998 -3.43 -35.21 19.50
C ASP A 998 -3.05 -34.25 20.63
N VAL A 999 -2.27 -33.21 20.32
CA VAL A 999 -1.87 -32.18 21.28
C VAL A 999 -3.09 -31.42 21.83
N ILE A 1000 -4.02 -31.03 20.95
CA ILE A 1000 -5.27 -30.37 21.36
C ILE A 1000 -6.13 -31.30 22.22
N ALA A 1001 -6.25 -32.59 21.85
CA ALA A 1001 -6.99 -33.57 22.64
C ALA A 1001 -6.39 -33.76 24.05
N ARG A 1002 -5.08 -33.52 24.19
CA ARG A 1002 -4.33 -33.59 25.45
C ARG A 1002 -4.31 -32.27 26.26
N ALA A 1003 -4.99 -31.20 25.82
CA ALA A 1003 -4.94 -29.88 26.46
C ALA A 1003 -5.10 -29.93 28.00
N ARG A 1004 -6.08 -30.70 28.49
CA ARG A 1004 -6.31 -30.86 29.94
C ARG A 1004 -5.12 -31.50 30.69
N GLY A 1005 -4.34 -32.35 30.03
CA GLY A 1005 -3.11 -32.93 30.60
C GLY A 1005 -1.95 -31.94 30.63
N PHE A 1006 -1.87 -31.03 29.64
CA PHE A 1006 -0.82 -30.00 29.59
C PHE A 1006 -0.86 -29.03 30.78
N GLU A 1007 -2.01 -28.87 31.44
CA GLU A 1007 -2.19 -28.10 32.68
C GLU A 1007 -1.28 -28.57 33.84
N MET A 1008 -0.70 -29.76 33.74
CA MET A 1008 0.12 -30.41 34.77
C MET A 1008 1.47 -30.93 34.22
N SER A 1009 1.87 -30.51 33.00
CA SER A 1009 2.98 -31.14 32.25
C SER A 1009 4.31 -30.36 32.28
N TYR A 1010 4.37 -29.26 33.04
CA TYR A 1010 5.48 -28.31 32.98
C TYR A 1010 6.67 -28.65 33.89
N ASN A 1011 6.59 -29.69 34.72
CA ASN A 1011 7.64 -30.04 35.68
C ASN A 1011 8.80 -30.80 35.01
N PRO A 1012 10.05 -30.32 35.08
CA PRO A 1012 11.19 -30.97 34.43
C PRO A 1012 11.61 -32.26 35.15
N ASN A 1013 11.09 -32.52 36.35
CA ASN A 1013 11.34 -33.76 37.09
C ASN A 1013 10.45 -34.91 36.63
N ASP A 1014 9.41 -34.66 35.84
CA ASP A 1014 8.64 -35.71 35.21
C ASP A 1014 9.35 -36.21 33.94
N CYS A 1015 9.12 -37.47 33.58
CA CYS A 1015 9.56 -38.03 32.30
C CYS A 1015 8.95 -37.25 31.12
N ILE A 1016 9.63 -37.32 29.97
CA ILE A 1016 9.21 -36.60 28.77
C ILE A 1016 7.79 -36.94 28.31
N GLU A 1017 7.31 -38.17 28.54
CA GLU A 1017 5.95 -38.60 28.20
C GLU A 1017 4.89 -37.86 29.00
N ILE A 1018 5.10 -37.65 30.31
CA ILE A 1018 4.22 -36.81 31.14
C ILE A 1018 4.31 -35.36 30.71
N ARG A 1019 5.51 -34.89 30.35
CA ARG A 1019 5.72 -33.54 29.83
C ARG A 1019 5.03 -33.31 28.47
N TRP A 1020 4.66 -34.35 27.74
CA TRP A 1020 3.82 -34.30 26.54
C TRP A 1020 2.40 -34.83 26.76
N ALA A 1021 1.98 -34.89 28.04
CA ALA A 1021 0.64 -35.26 28.47
C ALA A 1021 0.16 -36.60 27.86
N ALA A 1022 1.06 -37.57 27.75
CA ALA A 1022 0.73 -38.90 27.26
C ALA A 1022 -0.43 -39.51 28.10
N PRO A 1023 -1.44 -40.12 27.46
CA PRO A 1023 -2.57 -40.69 28.20
C PRO A 1023 -2.11 -41.80 29.16
N GLU A 1024 -2.69 -41.84 30.36
CA GLU A 1024 -2.41 -42.87 31.35
C GLU A 1024 -2.76 -44.26 30.79
N GLY A 1025 -1.88 -45.24 30.98
CA GLY A 1025 -2.05 -46.60 30.45
C GLY A 1025 -1.73 -46.77 28.95
N SER A 1026 -1.40 -45.70 28.21
CA SER A 1026 -1.01 -45.79 26.81
C SER A 1026 0.35 -46.48 26.60
N PRO A 1027 0.62 -47.08 25.42
CA PRO A 1027 1.96 -47.60 25.08
C PRO A 1027 3.06 -46.54 25.13
N GLU A 1028 2.69 -45.27 24.90
CA GLU A 1028 3.56 -44.10 25.07
C GLU A 1028 4.02 -43.99 26.53
N MET A 1029 3.09 -44.01 27.49
CA MET A 1029 3.41 -43.85 28.92
C MET A 1029 4.25 -44.99 29.52
N GLN A 1030 4.33 -46.17 28.89
CA GLN A 1030 5.03 -47.33 29.45
C GLN A 1030 6.55 -47.14 29.61
N SER A 1031 7.16 -46.25 28.82
CA SER A 1031 8.59 -45.92 28.94
C SER A 1031 8.89 -44.94 30.06
N CYS A 1032 7.88 -44.26 30.61
CA CYS A 1032 8.07 -43.32 31.71
C CYS A 1032 8.55 -44.03 32.98
N ARG A 1033 9.74 -43.68 33.45
CA ARG A 1033 10.32 -44.20 34.71
C ARG A 1033 10.54 -43.14 35.78
N ARG A 1034 10.29 -41.87 35.45
CA ARG A 1034 10.67 -40.70 36.24
C ARG A 1034 9.44 -39.83 36.50
N HIS A 1035 9.21 -39.47 37.75
CA HIS A 1035 8.10 -38.63 38.16
C HIS A 1035 8.59 -37.51 39.07
N ALA A 1036 7.98 -36.33 38.94
CA ALA A 1036 8.20 -35.23 39.86
C ALA A 1036 7.86 -35.66 41.29
N PRO A 1037 8.57 -35.17 42.32
CA PRO A 1037 8.28 -35.49 43.72
C PRO A 1037 6.80 -35.36 44.09
N ALA A 1038 6.33 -36.18 45.04
CA ALA A 1038 4.92 -36.19 45.45
C ALA A 1038 4.43 -34.80 45.91
N GLU A 1039 5.31 -34.04 46.56
CA GLU A 1039 5.06 -32.67 46.99
C GLU A 1039 4.89 -31.71 45.81
N HIS A 1040 5.76 -31.78 44.79
CA HIS A 1040 5.61 -30.99 43.57
C HIS A 1040 4.28 -31.28 42.87
N ARG A 1041 3.92 -32.56 42.76
CA ARG A 1041 2.63 -32.96 42.16
C ARG A 1041 1.43 -32.46 42.96
N ALA A 1042 1.54 -32.38 44.29
CA ALA A 1042 0.50 -31.80 45.14
C ALA A 1042 0.35 -30.29 44.90
N ARG A 1043 1.46 -29.55 44.86
CA ARG A 1043 1.47 -28.12 44.54
C ARG A 1043 0.95 -27.83 43.13
N MET A 1044 1.39 -28.59 42.13
CA MET A 1044 0.85 -28.44 40.77
C MET A 1044 -0.66 -28.65 40.70
N ARG A 1045 -1.24 -29.58 41.50
CA ARG A 1045 -2.70 -29.78 41.55
C ARG A 1045 -3.43 -28.56 42.10
N GLU A 1046 -2.87 -27.91 43.11
CA GLU A 1046 -3.38 -26.64 43.64
C GLU A 1046 -3.31 -25.53 42.58
N TYR A 1047 -2.20 -25.47 41.85
CA TYR A 1047 -1.93 -24.45 40.83
C TYR A 1047 -2.65 -24.71 39.50
N ARG A 1048 -3.24 -25.89 39.33
CA ARG A 1048 -3.90 -26.31 38.10
C ARG A 1048 -4.98 -25.32 37.66
N THR A 1049 -5.69 -24.69 38.61
CA THR A 1049 -6.73 -23.69 38.30
C THR A 1049 -6.18 -22.51 37.50
N TRP A 1050 -4.92 -22.10 37.73
CA TRP A 1050 -4.28 -21.06 36.95
C TRP A 1050 -4.16 -21.46 35.49
N PHE A 1051 -3.74 -22.71 35.26
CA PHE A 1051 -3.62 -23.28 33.92
C PHE A 1051 -4.99 -23.53 33.31
N SER A 1052 -5.99 -24.02 34.04
CA SER A 1052 -7.33 -24.28 33.47
C SER A 1052 -8.09 -23.01 33.10
N THR A 1053 -7.86 -21.90 33.82
CA THR A 1053 -8.50 -20.59 33.56
C THR A 1053 -7.67 -19.69 32.65
N ARG A 1054 -6.49 -20.14 32.23
CA ARG A 1054 -5.50 -19.38 31.45
C ARG A 1054 -5.05 -18.09 32.12
N ARG A 1055 -5.07 -18.06 33.46
CA ARG A 1055 -4.75 -16.89 34.28
C ARG A 1055 -3.65 -17.24 35.25
N ARG A 1056 -2.50 -16.56 35.15
CA ARG A 1056 -1.45 -16.71 36.15
C ARG A 1056 -1.91 -16.05 37.45
N PRO A 1057 -1.41 -16.49 38.61
CA PRO A 1057 -1.66 -15.78 39.85
C PRO A 1057 -1.11 -14.37 39.71
N ILE A 1058 -1.93 -13.39 40.04
CA ILE A 1058 -1.55 -12.00 40.00
C ILE A 1058 -0.86 -11.69 41.33
N TYR A 1059 0.34 -11.12 41.24
CA TYR A 1059 1.23 -10.93 42.39
C TYR A 1059 0.95 -9.69 43.20
#